data_AF-A0A8C3GF52-F1
#
_entry.id   AF-A0A8C3GF52-F1
#
_cell.length_a   1.000
_cell.length_b   1.000
_cell.length_c   1.000
_cell.angle_alpha   90.00
_cell.angle_beta   90.00
_cell.angle_gamma   90.00
#
_symmetry.space_group_name_H-M   'P 1'
#
loop_
_entity.id
_entity.type
_entity.pdbx_description
1 polymer ?
#
loop_
_entity_poly.entity_id
_entity_poly.type
_entity_poly.pdbx_seq_one_letter_code
_entity_poly.pdbx_strand_id
1 'polypeptide(L)'
;MGDWSLPISSLGEEVVARLCELLDNASRGWRKLAEVAGAEKRFKCSEEELEVCSLKVLEPRGSPTQCLLQLLAERDCSLKYLLGCLDRMGHTQACQVLSSAVHDMIRITVQPESQVVAEGARVSLTCWATGPPGLAYQWFCGKQEVPGATAPELVIDTAAPPGPPRWFICRVNCGAAFTFSRWAHVQVERSSSPSSASGYCPTMAGLQILRQPQPCCLAEGDTLLLECRAIGNPPPQYQWFRNRRPVEGARAPQLQVQLVTTAERGSYSCRVFNLFHEVWSQEVDVEIGPRLFASGGSWQDGDRGPPEPGSPDQLYATDKVALLIGNMHYLHHKHLRAPMVDVHALSSLLRQLDFKVVSLLDLGKDEMQMAVNEFLLLLDKGVYGLLYYAGHGYENFGNSFMVPIDAPSSYTSAHCLCVQRVLRCMQQRHTGLNIFLLDMCRKRNLNDDTIPQVGALQVTANIVFGYATCADAEAYELSQGELSNGVFVSFLKRWLLDDEKITVLLDKVAEDMGTLEITRGRQALELRSNLSERRALTDPIRAPGRDETSARNLQWAKAHVLPESRHLHFSCGITVQLGFAAEFSNIMIIYTRILAAPRDITECVAKLTDIPEELDVDLKCTNRESPEEVGSPLSPSWSPGCPSCCLYSRLCGLQKLRQELAFTVCLQYRYRGMDDFVEERRAVSVGKPLIAKLNLRLGPAAASQPPSQSSLSPLSSSPPGSWGAAGGCWGNTPEENLSPKGPGSHSL
;
A
#
# COMPACT_ATOMS: atom_id res chain seq x y z
N MET A 1 39.36 35.10 11.09
CA MET A 1 39.63 35.38 9.66
C MET A 1 40.41 34.19 9.13
N GLY A 2 39.72 33.18 8.61
CA GLY A 2 40.36 32.02 7.98
C GLY A 2 40.78 32.37 6.55
N ASP A 3 41.93 31.87 6.10
CA ASP A 3 42.53 32.20 4.82
C ASP A 3 41.69 31.68 3.63
N TRP A 4 41.09 32.61 2.88
CA TRP A 4 40.31 32.38 1.65
C TRP A 4 41.19 32.12 0.40
N SER A 5 42.38 31.56 0.59
CA SER A 5 43.40 31.40 -0.48
C SER A 5 43.21 30.13 -1.33
N LEU A 6 42.10 29.41 -1.16
CA LEU A 6 41.78 28.21 -1.94
C LEU A 6 41.46 28.57 -3.40
N PRO A 7 41.84 27.73 -4.37
CA PRO A 7 41.50 27.93 -5.79
C PRO A 7 40.01 27.64 -6.04
N ILE A 8 39.41 28.26 -7.06
CA ILE A 8 38.02 27.99 -7.45
C ILE A 8 37.79 26.49 -7.77
N SER A 9 38.81 25.78 -8.24
CA SER A 9 38.74 24.34 -8.50
C SER A 9 38.46 23.48 -7.25
N SER A 10 38.58 24.03 -6.04
CA SER A 10 38.23 23.32 -4.80
C SER A 10 36.74 23.34 -4.49
N LEU A 11 35.90 23.97 -5.32
CA LEU A 11 34.45 23.97 -5.15
C LEU A 11 33.86 22.62 -5.56
N GLY A 12 32.99 22.07 -4.72
CA GLY A 12 32.25 20.84 -5.03
C GLY A 12 31.20 21.06 -6.14
N GLU A 13 30.84 19.98 -6.85
CA GLU A 13 29.92 20.02 -7.99
C GLU A 13 28.56 20.65 -7.65
N GLU A 14 28.04 20.41 -6.45
CA GLU A 14 26.76 21.01 -6.00
C GLU A 14 26.84 22.53 -5.83
N VAL A 15 27.98 23.04 -5.35
CA VAL A 15 28.20 24.49 -5.20
C VAL A 15 28.31 25.13 -6.58
N VAL A 16 29.00 24.48 -7.51
CA VAL A 16 29.11 24.93 -8.91
C VAL A 16 27.75 24.91 -9.59
N ALA A 17 26.95 23.85 -9.45
CA ALA A 17 25.62 23.75 -10.03
C ALA A 17 24.69 24.88 -9.54
N ARG A 18 24.68 25.17 -8.23
CA ARG A 18 23.90 26.29 -7.68
C ARG A 18 24.38 27.66 -8.17
N LEU A 19 25.69 27.85 -8.35
CA LEU A 19 26.22 29.07 -8.95
C LEU A 19 25.79 29.22 -10.42
N CYS A 20 25.72 28.12 -11.16
CA CYS A 20 25.25 28.11 -12.55
C CYS A 20 23.78 28.50 -12.66
N GLU A 21 22.91 27.91 -11.83
CA GLU A 21 21.48 28.28 -11.77
C GLU A 21 21.28 29.78 -11.49
N LEU A 22 22.09 30.35 -10.60
CA LEU A 22 21.99 31.76 -10.21
C LEU A 22 22.49 32.72 -11.29
N LEU A 23 23.52 32.34 -12.06
CA LEU A 23 24.24 33.25 -12.96
C LEU A 23 23.92 33.03 -14.46
N ASP A 24 23.34 31.90 -14.84
CA ASP A 24 22.86 31.61 -16.21
C ASP A 24 21.48 32.17 -16.54
N ASN A 25 20.88 32.92 -15.61
CA ASN A 25 19.57 33.54 -15.77
C ASN A 25 19.50 34.56 -16.93
N ALA A 26 18.28 34.95 -17.30
CA ALA A 26 18.00 35.82 -18.46
C ALA A 26 18.66 37.22 -18.37
N SER A 27 19.14 37.65 -17.20
CA SER A 27 19.85 38.93 -17.03
C SER A 27 21.34 38.86 -17.38
N ARG A 28 21.83 37.73 -17.93
CA ARG A 28 23.23 37.51 -18.34
C ARG A 28 24.22 37.69 -17.18
N GLY A 29 23.89 37.17 -15.99
CA GLY A 29 24.69 37.29 -14.77
C GLY A 29 26.16 36.88 -14.95
N TRP A 30 26.42 35.81 -15.69
CA TRP A 30 27.77 35.33 -15.98
C TRP A 30 28.61 36.30 -16.83
N ARG A 31 28.01 37.07 -17.77
CA ARG A 31 28.76 38.07 -18.56
C ARG A 31 29.19 39.24 -17.69
N LYS A 32 28.31 39.67 -16.78
CA LYS A 32 28.63 40.68 -15.77
C LYS A 32 29.72 40.18 -14.80
N LEU A 33 29.72 38.88 -14.47
CA LEU A 33 30.80 38.26 -13.69
C LEU A 33 32.14 38.29 -14.44
N ALA A 34 32.15 37.94 -15.73
CA ALA A 34 33.36 38.00 -16.55
C ALA A 34 33.92 39.43 -16.65
N GLU A 35 33.05 40.43 -16.78
CA GLU A 35 33.43 41.85 -16.80
C GLU A 35 34.06 42.29 -15.46
N VAL A 36 33.42 41.96 -14.33
CA VAL A 36 33.89 42.33 -12.99
C VAL A 36 35.13 41.55 -12.56
N ALA A 37 35.27 40.29 -13.00
CA ALA A 37 36.48 39.49 -12.79
C ALA A 37 37.65 40.02 -13.63
N GLY A 38 37.37 40.48 -14.86
CA GLY A 38 38.34 41.07 -15.78
C GLY A 38 38.91 42.43 -15.38
N ALA A 39 38.47 43.00 -14.25
CA ALA A 39 39.10 44.17 -13.63
C ALA A 39 40.57 43.90 -13.27
N GLU A 40 40.92 42.66 -12.95
CA GLU A 40 42.30 42.19 -12.84
C GLU A 40 42.75 41.56 -14.17
N LYS A 41 43.86 42.06 -14.73
CA LYS A 41 44.32 41.67 -16.08
C LYS A 41 44.48 40.17 -16.29
N ARG A 42 44.79 39.42 -15.22
CA ARG A 42 44.98 37.96 -15.24
C ARG A 42 43.68 37.19 -15.52
N PHE A 43 42.52 37.76 -15.19
CA PHE A 43 41.21 37.09 -15.30
C PHE A 43 40.33 37.65 -16.42
N LYS A 44 40.88 38.54 -17.25
CA LYS A 44 40.18 39.14 -18.38
C LYS A 44 39.99 38.09 -19.48
N CYS A 45 38.73 37.78 -19.81
CA CYS A 45 38.39 36.85 -20.89
C CYS A 45 38.37 37.58 -22.25
N SER A 46 38.81 36.91 -23.31
CA SER A 46 38.71 37.44 -24.69
C SER A 46 37.27 37.35 -25.23
N GLU A 47 36.97 38.05 -26.32
CA GLU A 47 35.64 37.99 -26.95
C GLU A 47 35.35 36.57 -27.47
N GLU A 48 36.36 35.89 -28.03
CA GLU A 48 36.28 34.48 -28.46
C GLU A 48 35.97 33.53 -27.29
N GLU A 49 36.61 33.71 -26.13
CA GLU A 49 36.34 32.89 -24.94
C GLU A 49 34.91 33.08 -24.42
N LEU A 50 34.40 34.31 -24.44
CA LEU A 50 33.02 34.61 -24.05
C LEU A 50 32.00 34.03 -25.04
N GLU A 51 32.34 33.96 -26.33
CA GLU A 51 31.51 33.27 -27.33
C GLU A 51 31.44 31.77 -27.06
N VAL A 52 32.58 31.13 -26.75
CA VAL A 52 32.63 29.71 -26.36
C VAL A 52 31.76 29.43 -25.15
N CYS A 53 31.85 30.26 -24.09
CA CYS A 53 30.96 30.14 -22.93
C CYS A 53 29.49 30.30 -23.34
N SER A 54 29.17 31.24 -24.22
CA SER A 54 27.79 31.50 -24.65
C SER A 54 27.19 30.34 -25.46
N LEU A 55 27.99 29.63 -26.24
CA LEU A 55 27.53 28.50 -27.06
C LEU A 55 27.16 27.26 -26.22
N LYS A 56 27.63 27.18 -24.96
CA LYS A 56 27.27 26.08 -24.05
C LYS A 56 25.78 25.96 -23.76
N VAL A 57 24.99 27.01 -23.98
CA VAL A 57 23.51 26.96 -23.88
C VAL A 57 22.89 26.00 -24.91
N LEU A 58 23.59 25.70 -26.02
CA LEU A 58 23.09 24.78 -27.05
C LEU A 58 23.22 23.30 -26.65
N GLU A 59 23.94 22.98 -25.57
CA GLU A 59 24.09 21.62 -25.06
C GLU A 59 22.99 21.32 -24.02
N PRO A 60 22.37 20.11 -24.00
CA PRO A 60 21.26 19.77 -23.10
C PRO A 60 21.52 19.92 -21.59
N ARG A 61 22.79 20.01 -21.19
CA ARG A 61 23.26 20.22 -19.81
C ARG A 61 24.36 21.28 -19.72
N GLY A 62 24.57 22.07 -20.78
CA GLY A 62 25.67 23.03 -20.83
C GLY A 62 25.32 24.34 -20.14
N SER A 63 26.29 24.86 -19.38
CA SER A 63 26.17 26.11 -18.63
C SER A 63 27.28 27.09 -19.03
N PRO A 64 26.94 28.32 -19.46
CA PRO A 64 27.90 29.40 -19.66
C PRO A 64 28.68 29.76 -18.40
N THR A 65 28.02 29.79 -17.24
CA THR A 65 28.65 30.05 -15.94
C THR A 65 29.66 28.97 -15.59
N GLN A 66 29.33 27.69 -15.77
CA GLN A 66 30.24 26.59 -15.50
C GLN A 66 31.51 26.70 -16.35
N CYS A 67 31.34 27.00 -17.64
CA CYS A 67 32.45 27.20 -18.57
C CYS A 67 33.34 28.39 -18.16
N LEU A 68 32.73 29.51 -17.74
CA LEU A 68 33.47 30.67 -17.23
C LEU A 68 34.22 30.37 -15.93
N LEU A 69 33.60 29.67 -14.97
CA LEU A 69 34.23 29.29 -13.71
C LEU A 69 35.43 28.36 -13.95
N GLN A 70 35.35 27.47 -14.94
CA GLN A 70 36.46 26.62 -15.34
C GLN A 70 37.62 27.45 -15.90
N LEU A 71 37.36 28.41 -16.80
CA LEU A 71 38.38 29.32 -17.33
C LEU A 71 39.05 30.17 -16.23
N LEU A 72 38.29 30.57 -15.20
CA LEU A 72 38.84 31.28 -14.05
C LEU A 72 39.67 30.36 -13.15
N ALA A 73 39.26 29.09 -12.99
CA ALA A 73 40.00 28.09 -12.23
C ALA A 73 41.33 27.72 -12.89
N GLU A 74 41.37 27.57 -14.22
CA GLU A 74 42.60 27.35 -15.01
C GLU A 74 43.60 28.50 -14.87
N ARG A 75 43.12 29.68 -14.48
CA ARG A 75 43.94 30.88 -14.23
C ARG A 75 44.30 31.06 -12.76
N ASP A 76 44.14 30.05 -11.92
CA ASP A 76 44.33 30.04 -10.45
C ASP A 76 43.57 31.15 -9.71
N CYS A 77 42.35 31.44 -10.15
CA CYS A 77 41.52 32.38 -9.42
C CYS A 77 41.19 31.83 -8.02
N SER A 78 41.29 32.67 -6.99
CA SER A 78 41.01 32.29 -5.60
C SER A 78 39.54 32.50 -5.23
N LEU A 79 39.04 31.73 -4.26
CA LEU A 79 37.68 31.89 -3.72
C LEU A 79 37.47 33.28 -3.13
N LYS A 80 38.49 33.88 -2.50
CA LYS A 80 38.44 35.27 -2.02
C LYS A 80 38.14 36.24 -3.16
N TYR A 81 38.82 36.07 -4.29
CA TYR A 81 38.67 36.96 -5.43
C TYR A 81 37.31 36.79 -6.09
N LEU A 82 36.86 35.53 -6.28
CA LEU A 82 35.52 35.24 -6.80
C LEU A 82 34.42 35.83 -5.90
N LEU A 83 34.52 35.66 -4.59
CA LEU A 83 33.58 36.23 -3.63
C LEU A 83 33.54 37.75 -3.72
N GLY A 84 34.70 38.40 -3.82
CA GLY A 84 34.79 39.85 -4.03
C GLY A 84 34.19 40.32 -5.35
N CYS A 85 34.27 39.51 -6.42
CA CYS A 85 33.62 39.82 -7.69
C CYS A 85 32.09 39.78 -7.58
N LEU A 86 31.56 38.74 -6.95
CA LEU A 86 30.12 38.56 -6.76
C LEU A 86 29.52 39.63 -5.84
N ASP A 87 30.28 40.07 -4.83
CA ASP A 87 29.90 41.16 -3.93
C ASP A 87 29.82 42.49 -4.69
N ARG A 88 30.84 42.81 -5.51
CA ARG A 88 30.83 44.00 -6.40
C ARG A 88 29.67 44.00 -7.40
N MET A 89 29.22 42.83 -7.83
CA MET A 89 28.05 42.69 -8.70
C MET A 89 26.71 42.90 -7.97
N GLY A 90 26.72 42.87 -6.63
CA GLY A 90 25.53 42.90 -5.78
C GLY A 90 24.79 41.55 -5.70
N HIS A 91 25.46 40.44 -6.04
CA HIS A 91 24.80 39.12 -6.12
C HIS A 91 24.83 38.39 -4.76
N THR A 92 24.05 38.90 -3.81
CA THR A 92 24.05 38.48 -2.39
C THR A 92 23.79 36.98 -2.18
N GLN A 93 22.92 36.37 -2.98
CA GLN A 93 22.64 34.93 -2.93
C GLN A 93 23.85 34.07 -3.34
N ALA A 94 24.60 34.49 -4.37
CA ALA A 94 25.80 33.76 -4.82
C ALA A 94 26.95 33.91 -3.80
N CYS A 95 27.04 35.08 -3.16
CA CYS A 95 27.99 35.33 -2.07
C CYS A 95 27.70 34.45 -0.84
N GLN A 96 26.42 34.23 -0.50
CA GLN A 96 26.02 33.34 0.59
C GLN A 96 26.35 31.88 0.29
N VAL A 97 26.11 31.41 -0.94
CA VAL A 97 26.45 30.04 -1.38
C VAL A 97 27.97 29.78 -1.26
N LEU A 98 28.80 30.70 -1.75
CA LEU A 98 30.27 30.61 -1.62
C LEU A 98 30.74 30.73 -0.17
N SER A 99 30.10 31.57 0.63
CA SER A 99 30.49 31.77 2.03
C SER A 99 30.16 30.57 2.92
N SER A 100 29.03 29.90 2.65
CA SER A 100 28.66 28.65 3.30
C SER A 100 29.63 27.52 2.96
N ALA A 101 30.08 27.42 1.70
CA ALA A 101 30.96 26.36 1.23
C ALA A 101 32.37 26.39 1.87
N VAL A 102 32.84 27.56 2.31
CA VAL A 102 34.17 27.71 2.95
C VAL A 102 34.13 27.48 4.47
N HIS A 103 32.96 27.53 5.09
CA HIS A 103 32.81 27.34 6.55
C HIS A 103 32.94 25.87 6.99
N ASP A 104 32.91 24.91 6.05
CA ASP A 104 32.98 23.47 6.29
C ASP A 104 34.41 22.88 6.20
N MET A 105 35.38 23.44 6.94
CA MET A 105 36.78 22.90 7.01
C MET A 105 37.03 21.97 8.23
N ILE A 106 38.16 21.23 8.22
CA ILE A 106 38.46 20.01 9.02
C ILE A 106 37.71 19.91 10.36
N ARG A 107 36.79 18.97 10.44
CA ARG A 107 35.96 18.72 11.63
C ARG A 107 36.11 17.27 12.09
N ILE A 108 36.55 17.07 13.33
CA ILE A 108 36.57 15.74 13.96
C ILE A 108 35.13 15.32 14.28
N THR A 109 34.66 14.28 13.60
CA THR A 109 33.32 13.70 13.75
C THR A 109 33.29 12.58 14.79
N VAL A 110 34.43 11.96 15.09
CA VAL A 110 34.54 10.88 16.09
C VAL A 110 35.73 11.13 16.99
N GLN A 111 35.48 11.15 18.29
CA GLN A 111 36.47 11.49 19.32
C GLN A 111 36.86 10.23 20.11
N PRO A 112 38.16 10.01 20.42
CA PRO A 112 38.60 8.80 21.11
C PRO A 112 38.06 8.73 22.54
N GLU A 113 37.73 7.53 23.01
CA GLU A 113 37.15 7.28 24.35
C GLU A 113 38.15 6.59 25.28
N SER A 114 38.11 6.95 26.55
CA SER A 114 38.98 6.38 27.58
C SER A 114 38.48 5.00 28.01
N GLN A 115 39.39 4.06 28.28
CA GLN A 115 39.07 2.65 28.51
C GLN A 115 39.92 2.05 29.65
N VAL A 116 39.32 1.14 30.42
CA VAL A 116 39.99 0.32 31.43
C VAL A 116 39.92 -1.14 30.99
N VAL A 117 41.05 -1.83 30.93
CA VAL A 117 41.13 -3.18 30.35
C VAL A 117 41.99 -4.14 31.17
N ALA A 118 41.73 -5.43 31.03
CA ALA A 118 42.53 -6.46 31.68
C ALA A 118 43.89 -6.64 30.98
N GLU A 119 44.90 -7.04 31.76
CA GLU A 119 46.25 -7.33 31.27
C GLU A 119 46.24 -8.33 30.09
N GLY A 120 46.93 -7.98 29.00
CA GLY A 120 47.00 -8.79 27.79
C GLY A 120 45.90 -8.54 26.74
N ALA A 121 44.96 -7.63 26.99
CA ALA A 121 43.94 -7.25 26.02
C ALA A 121 44.51 -6.34 24.91
N ARG A 122 43.92 -6.41 23.71
CA ARG A 122 44.19 -5.45 22.62
C ARG A 122 43.08 -4.39 22.60
N VAL A 123 43.45 -3.12 22.70
CA VAL A 123 42.52 -1.98 22.73
C VAL A 123 42.71 -1.14 21.47
N SER A 124 41.66 -0.51 20.97
CA SER A 124 41.81 0.53 19.96
C SER A 124 41.12 1.83 20.34
N LEU A 125 41.75 2.94 19.93
CA LEU A 125 41.24 4.29 20.02
C LEU A 125 40.96 4.80 18.60
N THR A 126 39.81 5.44 18.39
CA THR A 126 39.37 5.91 17.07
C THR A 126 39.20 7.43 17.04
N CYS A 127 39.64 8.04 15.95
CA CYS A 127 39.51 9.47 15.67
C CYS A 127 39.22 9.66 14.18
N TRP A 128 38.01 10.09 13.84
CA TRP A 128 37.59 10.35 12.45
C TRP A 128 37.29 11.82 12.25
N ALA A 129 37.63 12.33 11.07
CA ALA A 129 37.35 13.70 10.68
C ALA A 129 36.83 13.80 9.24
N THR A 130 36.01 14.82 9.00
CA THR A 130 35.58 15.26 7.67
C THR A 130 36.31 16.55 7.31
N GLY A 131 36.57 16.77 6.02
CA GLY A 131 37.30 17.95 5.55
C GLY A 131 37.77 17.80 4.11
N PRO A 132 38.56 18.77 3.61
CA PRO A 132 39.07 18.75 2.24
C PRO A 132 39.89 17.49 1.93
N PRO A 133 39.97 17.07 0.65
CA PRO A 133 40.76 15.91 0.25
C PRO A 133 42.23 16.05 0.67
N GLY A 134 42.80 14.98 1.23
CA GLY A 134 44.19 14.97 1.74
C GLY A 134 44.33 15.08 3.27
N LEU A 135 43.35 14.61 4.04
CA LEU A 135 43.46 14.52 5.50
C LEU A 135 44.53 13.51 5.93
N ALA A 136 45.42 13.93 6.81
CA ALA A 136 46.43 13.09 7.46
C ALA A 136 46.19 13.03 8.97
N TYR A 137 46.47 11.87 9.57
CA TYR A 137 46.31 11.62 11.00
C TYR A 137 47.68 11.38 11.65
N GLN A 138 47.82 11.73 12.92
CA GLN A 138 48.99 11.37 13.72
C GLN A 138 48.60 11.25 15.19
N TRP A 139 48.92 10.10 15.81
CA TRP A 139 48.66 9.88 17.24
C TRP A 139 49.87 10.19 18.13
N PHE A 140 49.56 10.61 19.34
CA PHE A 140 50.52 10.94 20.39
C PHE A 140 50.15 10.21 21.68
N CYS A 141 51.15 9.71 22.40
CA CYS A 141 51.03 9.21 23.77
C CYS A 141 51.74 10.21 24.70
N GLY A 142 50.99 10.92 25.52
CA GLY A 142 51.50 12.09 26.23
C GLY A 142 52.07 13.12 25.23
N LYS A 143 53.35 13.46 25.35
CA LYS A 143 54.03 14.43 24.46
C LYS A 143 54.83 13.78 23.31
N GLN A 144 54.81 12.46 23.19
CA GLN A 144 55.59 11.74 22.16
C GLN A 144 54.68 11.23 21.05
N GLU A 145 55.14 11.35 19.81
CA GLU A 145 54.48 10.72 18.65
C GLU A 145 54.56 9.21 18.75
N VAL A 146 53.45 8.54 18.44
CA VAL A 146 53.43 7.08 18.29
C VAL A 146 53.87 6.76 16.86
N PRO A 147 55.05 6.14 16.65
CA PRO A 147 55.57 5.90 15.31
C PRO A 147 54.63 5.02 14.48
N GLY A 148 54.37 5.40 13.23
CA GLY A 148 53.51 4.65 12.32
C GLY A 148 52.00 4.80 12.55
N ALA A 149 51.58 5.45 13.64
CA ALA A 149 50.17 5.69 13.94
C ALA A 149 49.61 6.89 13.14
N THR A 150 49.54 6.72 11.83
CA THR A 150 49.07 7.74 10.86
C THR A 150 47.66 7.47 10.33
N ALA A 151 46.98 6.49 10.91
CA ALA A 151 45.63 6.09 10.59
C ALA A 151 44.61 6.72 11.57
N PRO A 152 43.32 6.80 11.20
CA PRO A 152 42.24 7.23 12.09
C PRO A 152 42.00 6.28 13.27
N GLU A 153 42.62 5.09 13.27
CA GLU A 153 42.56 4.12 14.36
C GLU A 153 43.98 3.84 14.91
N LEU A 154 44.10 3.87 16.24
CA LEU A 154 45.30 3.49 16.98
C LEU A 154 45.03 2.22 17.78
N VAL A 155 45.75 1.14 17.46
CA VAL A 155 45.70 -0.12 18.19
C VAL A 155 46.82 -0.17 19.23
N ILE A 156 46.48 -0.52 20.46
CA ILE A 156 47.37 -0.56 21.62
C ILE A 156 47.36 -1.98 22.20
N ASP A 157 48.52 -2.63 22.21
CA ASP A 157 48.72 -3.91 22.87
C ASP A 157 49.02 -3.70 24.36
N THR A 158 48.15 -4.19 25.25
CA THR A 158 48.32 -4.06 26.72
C THR A 158 49.05 -5.25 27.34
N ALA A 159 50.04 -5.79 26.62
CA ALA A 159 50.90 -6.90 27.07
C ALA A 159 51.97 -6.47 28.10
N ALA A 160 52.07 -5.16 28.38
CA ALA A 160 52.96 -4.62 29.40
C ALA A 160 52.32 -4.68 30.80
N PRO A 161 53.11 -4.80 31.88
CA PRO A 161 52.58 -4.93 33.23
C PRO A 161 51.68 -3.73 33.62
N PRO A 162 50.65 -3.95 34.44
CA PRO A 162 49.68 -2.92 34.81
C PRO A 162 50.39 -1.73 35.47
N GLY A 163 50.07 -0.54 34.99
CA GLY A 163 50.73 0.71 35.34
C GLY A 163 49.76 1.90 35.28
N PRO A 164 50.25 3.14 35.50
CA PRO A 164 49.41 4.34 35.49
C PRO A 164 48.76 4.56 34.12
N PRO A 165 47.59 5.24 34.07
CA PRO A 165 46.85 5.46 32.84
C PRO A 165 47.69 6.21 31.80
N ARG A 166 47.72 5.68 30.57
CA ARG A 166 48.41 6.29 29.43
C ARG A 166 47.43 7.14 28.63
N TRP A 167 47.77 8.40 28.42
CA TRP A 167 46.92 9.37 27.71
C TRP A 167 47.31 9.51 26.24
N PHE A 168 46.32 9.49 25.36
CA PHE A 168 46.47 9.56 23.92
C PHE A 168 45.64 10.70 23.32
N ILE A 169 46.15 11.30 22.26
CA ILE A 169 45.48 12.35 21.48
C ILE A 169 45.83 12.19 20.01
N CYS A 170 44.89 12.49 19.11
CA CYS A 170 45.07 12.43 17.67
C CYS A 170 45.08 13.83 17.06
N ARG A 171 46.02 14.09 16.16
CA ARG A 171 46.06 15.30 15.31
C ARG A 171 45.54 14.94 13.93
N VAL A 172 44.63 15.75 13.39
CA VAL A 172 44.18 15.67 12.00
C VAL A 172 44.59 16.93 11.26
N ASN A 173 45.28 16.81 10.13
CA ASN A 173 45.75 17.95 9.35
C ASN A 173 45.47 17.82 7.84
N CYS A 174 45.31 18.95 7.17
CA CYS A 174 45.23 19.08 5.71
C CYS A 174 46.10 20.28 5.31
N GLY A 175 47.23 20.01 4.66
CA GLY A 175 48.24 21.05 4.41
C GLY A 175 48.74 21.68 5.71
N ALA A 176 48.63 23.01 5.83
CA ALA A 176 49.02 23.78 7.02
C ALA A 176 47.94 23.84 8.12
N ALA A 177 46.69 23.48 7.81
CA ALA A 177 45.59 23.48 8.77
C ALA A 177 45.58 22.19 9.58
N PHE A 178 45.42 22.27 10.90
CA PHE A 178 45.30 21.11 11.77
C PHE A 178 44.33 21.33 12.93
N THR A 179 43.78 20.22 13.43
CA THR A 179 42.94 20.18 14.63
C THR A 179 43.29 18.96 15.48
N PHE A 180 43.06 19.02 16.79
CA PHE A 180 43.35 17.93 17.72
C PHE A 180 42.06 17.35 18.31
N SER A 181 42.07 16.03 18.52
CA SER A 181 41.00 15.33 19.23
C SER A 181 41.01 15.67 20.73
N ARG A 182 39.99 15.21 21.45
CA ARG A 182 40.07 15.13 22.92
C ARG A 182 41.10 14.09 23.36
N TRP A 183 41.59 14.24 24.58
CA TRP A 183 42.43 13.24 25.23
C TRP A 183 41.62 12.01 25.66
N ALA A 184 42.20 10.82 25.48
CA ALA A 184 41.66 9.55 25.95
C ALA A 184 42.72 8.77 26.73
N HIS A 185 42.37 8.16 27.86
CA HIS A 185 43.31 7.33 28.62
C HIS A 185 43.02 5.83 28.52
N VAL A 186 44.07 5.01 28.59
CA VAL A 186 43.97 3.56 28.70
C VAL A 186 44.65 3.10 30.00
N GLN A 187 43.91 2.38 30.84
CA GLN A 187 44.37 1.83 32.13
C GLN A 187 44.27 0.29 32.13
N VAL A 188 45.25 -0.40 32.74
CA VAL A 188 45.34 -1.87 32.74
C VAL A 188 45.20 -2.44 34.16
N GLU A 189 44.35 -3.45 34.39
CA GLU A 189 44.09 -4.08 35.70
C GLU A 189 44.33 -5.62 35.72
N ARG A 190 44.59 -6.20 36.92
CA ARG A 190 44.86 -7.64 37.12
C ARG A 190 43.62 -8.43 37.54
N SER A 191 43.38 -9.58 36.93
CA SER A 191 42.30 -10.52 37.27
C SER A 191 42.72 -11.55 38.33
N SER A 192 41.97 -11.69 39.44
CA SER A 192 42.18 -12.71 40.48
C SER A 192 41.14 -13.85 40.44
N SER A 193 41.66 -15.08 40.31
CA SER A 193 41.18 -16.49 40.35
C SER A 193 39.74 -16.93 40.75
N PRO A 194 39.34 -18.20 40.40
CA PRO A 194 37.94 -18.66 40.27
C PRO A 194 37.46 -19.69 41.34
N SER A 195 36.17 -19.71 41.70
CA SER A 195 35.45 -20.86 42.33
C SER A 195 33.92 -20.64 42.43
N SER A 196 33.19 -21.76 42.41
CA SER A 196 31.77 -21.97 42.10
C SER A 196 30.72 -21.47 43.12
N ALA A 197 29.71 -20.74 42.64
CA ALA A 197 28.29 -20.83 43.02
C ALA A 197 27.46 -19.85 42.15
N SER A 198 26.23 -20.22 41.81
CA SER A 198 25.17 -19.45 41.12
C SER A 198 25.43 -17.94 40.92
N GLY A 199 25.48 -17.51 39.66
CA GLY A 199 25.56 -16.10 39.29
C GLY A 199 26.21 -15.93 37.93
N TYR A 200 25.43 -15.46 36.96
CA TYR A 200 25.89 -15.02 35.64
C TYR A 200 27.21 -14.25 35.74
N CYS A 201 28.24 -14.69 35.00
CA CYS A 201 29.49 -13.97 34.81
C CYS A 201 29.30 -12.97 33.64
N PRO A 202 29.29 -11.64 33.84
CA PRO A 202 28.99 -10.70 32.78
C PRO A 202 30.29 -10.12 32.24
N THR A 203 31.06 -10.85 31.43
CA THR A 203 32.20 -10.25 30.68
C THR A 203 32.55 -11.06 29.43
N MET A 204 31.55 -11.26 28.57
CA MET A 204 31.74 -11.32 27.12
C MET A 204 30.53 -10.62 26.49
N ALA A 205 30.40 -9.31 26.73
CA ALA A 205 29.44 -8.52 26.01
C ALA A 205 29.93 -8.43 24.55
N GLY A 206 29.27 -9.18 23.67
CA GLY A 206 29.38 -9.01 22.23
C GLY A 206 29.10 -7.56 21.84
N LEU A 207 29.42 -7.24 20.58
CA LEU A 207 29.15 -5.93 19.98
C LEU A 207 27.73 -5.44 20.34
N GLN A 208 27.61 -4.29 20.99
CA GLN A 208 26.34 -3.79 21.53
C GLN A 208 26.13 -2.32 21.15
N ILE A 209 24.96 -1.99 20.62
CA ILE A 209 24.57 -0.61 20.31
C ILE A 209 24.04 0.04 21.59
N LEU A 210 24.71 1.09 22.05
CA LEU A 210 24.38 1.88 23.24
C LEU A 210 23.40 3.02 22.93
N ARG A 211 23.47 3.58 21.71
CA ARG A 211 22.59 4.68 21.29
C ARG A 211 22.11 4.42 19.87
N GLN A 212 20.81 4.25 19.74
CA GLN A 212 20.13 4.08 18.46
C GLN A 212 19.95 5.46 17.79
N PRO A 213 19.98 5.52 16.45
CA PRO A 213 19.56 6.73 15.74
C PRO A 213 18.11 7.06 16.08
N GLN A 214 17.74 8.33 15.98
CA GLN A 214 16.39 8.79 16.30
C GLN A 214 15.71 9.31 15.04
N PRO A 215 14.40 9.06 14.86
CA PRO A 215 13.65 9.64 13.76
C PRO A 215 13.60 11.16 13.91
N CYS A 216 13.61 11.87 12.79
CA CYS A 216 13.49 13.32 12.80
C CYS A 216 12.70 13.83 11.59
N CYS A 217 11.97 14.92 11.82
CA CYS A 217 11.26 15.67 10.79
C CYS A 217 12.00 16.99 10.59
N LEU A 218 12.52 17.19 9.38
CA LEU A 218 13.33 18.34 9.00
C LEU A 218 12.62 19.10 7.87
N ALA A 219 12.91 20.38 7.72
CA ALA A 219 12.52 21.11 6.52
C ALA A 219 13.61 21.02 5.46
N GLU A 220 13.26 21.24 4.20
CA GLU A 220 14.28 21.39 3.17
C GLU A 220 15.25 22.52 3.53
N GLY A 221 16.55 22.24 3.45
CA GLY A 221 17.62 23.14 3.89
C GLY A 221 18.07 22.95 5.34
N ASP A 222 17.40 22.12 6.15
CA ASP A 222 17.86 21.80 7.50
C ASP A 222 19.04 20.81 7.49
N THR A 223 19.66 20.59 8.66
CA THR A 223 20.76 19.64 8.81
C THR A 223 20.24 18.35 9.44
N LEU A 224 20.37 17.24 8.71
CA LEU A 224 20.13 15.90 9.23
C LEU A 224 21.34 15.45 10.04
N LEU A 225 21.10 15.03 11.28
CA LEU A 225 22.10 14.42 12.15
C LEU A 225 21.53 13.15 12.78
N LEU A 226 22.04 12.00 12.37
CA LEU A 226 21.74 10.70 12.97
C LEU A 226 22.96 10.20 13.72
N GLU A 227 22.74 9.60 14.89
CA GLU A 227 23.80 9.11 15.76
C GLU A 227 23.53 7.66 16.18
N CYS A 228 24.46 6.76 15.84
CA CYS A 228 24.49 5.37 16.25
C CYS A 228 25.80 5.12 17.01
N ARG A 229 25.73 4.90 18.33
CA ARG A 229 26.90 4.56 19.15
C ARG A 229 26.84 3.12 19.59
N ALA A 230 27.94 2.42 19.45
CA ALA A 230 28.12 1.06 19.92
C ALA A 230 29.43 0.89 20.68
N ILE A 231 29.46 -0.13 21.52
CA ILE A 231 30.65 -0.62 22.21
C ILE A 231 30.89 -2.06 21.80
N GLY A 232 32.15 -2.45 21.67
CA GLY A 232 32.50 -3.82 21.31
C GLY A 232 34.01 -4.00 21.37
N ASN A 233 34.45 -5.23 21.64
CA ASN A 233 35.84 -5.62 21.60
C ASN A 233 35.97 -6.81 20.63
N PRO A 234 36.62 -6.68 19.47
CA PRO A 234 37.29 -5.51 18.89
C PRO A 234 36.34 -4.32 18.59
N PRO A 235 36.87 -3.10 18.44
CA PRO A 235 36.07 -1.90 18.26
C PRO A 235 35.04 -1.98 17.12
N PRO A 236 33.86 -1.39 17.32
CA PRO A 236 32.82 -1.31 16.30
C PRO A 236 33.25 -0.45 15.11
N GLN A 237 33.15 -1.01 13.92
CA GLN A 237 33.13 -0.31 12.64
C GLN A 237 31.67 -0.04 12.26
N TYR A 238 31.43 1.05 11.54
CA TYR A 238 30.09 1.50 11.17
C TYR A 238 29.97 1.56 9.64
N GLN A 239 28.77 1.31 9.14
CA GLN A 239 28.39 1.60 7.76
C GLN A 239 26.92 1.97 7.75
N TRP A 240 26.61 3.20 7.35
CA TRP A 240 25.22 3.63 7.22
C TRP A 240 24.62 3.14 5.92
N PHE A 241 23.32 2.87 5.99
CA PHE A 241 22.48 2.46 4.88
C PHE A 241 21.29 3.42 4.80
N ARG A 242 21.01 3.90 3.59
CA ARG A 242 19.80 4.64 3.25
C ARG A 242 18.98 3.78 2.30
N ASN A 243 17.77 3.42 2.69
CA ASN A 243 16.91 2.51 1.93
C ASN A 243 17.63 1.20 1.58
N ARG A 244 18.35 0.62 2.56
CA ARG A 244 19.16 -0.61 2.46
C ARG A 244 20.30 -0.59 1.43
N ARG A 245 20.66 0.58 0.91
CA ARG A 245 21.89 0.76 0.13
C ARG A 245 22.96 1.45 0.98
N PRO A 246 24.22 1.01 0.93
CA PRO A 246 25.28 1.65 1.72
C PRO A 246 25.44 3.10 1.26
N VAL A 247 25.43 4.02 2.20
CA VAL A 247 25.76 5.42 1.95
C VAL A 247 27.29 5.51 1.84
N GLU A 248 27.78 5.89 0.68
CA GLU A 248 29.23 5.97 0.45
C GLU A 248 29.90 6.95 1.42
N GLY A 249 31.04 6.54 1.98
CA GLY A 249 31.79 7.35 2.95
C GLY A 249 31.20 7.42 4.37
N ALA A 250 29.96 6.97 4.59
CA ALA A 250 29.29 7.03 5.89
C ALA A 250 29.71 5.87 6.82
N ARG A 251 30.95 5.92 7.31
CA ARG A 251 31.53 4.91 8.21
C ARG A 251 31.77 5.37 9.65
N ALA A 252 31.22 6.53 9.99
CA ALA A 252 31.29 7.09 11.34
C ALA A 252 30.02 6.72 12.15
N PRO A 253 30.07 6.70 13.49
CA PRO A 253 28.91 6.60 14.38
C PRO A 253 27.90 7.75 14.21
N GLN A 254 28.24 8.82 13.49
CA GLN A 254 27.30 9.88 13.17
C GLN A 254 27.21 10.06 11.66
N LEU A 255 25.98 10.15 11.15
CA LEU A 255 25.67 10.52 9.78
C LEU A 255 25.12 11.94 9.78
N GLN A 256 25.81 12.84 9.10
CA GLN A 256 25.36 14.22 8.94
C GLN A 256 25.22 14.57 7.47
N VAL A 257 24.07 15.14 7.11
CA VAL A 257 23.81 15.71 5.78
C VAL A 257 23.35 17.15 5.97
N GLN A 258 24.09 18.10 5.43
CA GLN A 258 23.74 19.53 5.49
C GLN A 258 22.82 19.89 4.32
N LEU A 259 21.95 20.89 4.52
CA LEU A 259 21.03 21.39 3.50
C LEU A 259 20.18 20.28 2.86
N VAL A 260 19.53 19.47 3.70
CA VAL A 260 18.82 18.28 3.22
C VAL A 260 17.67 18.65 2.28
N THR A 261 17.53 17.88 1.21
CA THR A 261 16.44 17.97 0.25
C THR A 261 15.53 16.75 0.40
N THR A 262 14.38 16.75 -0.26
CA THR A 262 13.50 15.57 -0.29
C THR A 262 14.17 14.29 -0.84
N ALA A 263 15.33 14.37 -1.51
CA ALA A 263 16.12 13.21 -1.93
C ALA A 263 16.82 12.47 -0.78
N GLU A 264 17.03 13.15 0.35
CA GLU A 264 17.57 12.58 1.59
C GLU A 264 16.48 11.87 2.42
N ARG A 265 15.22 11.94 2.00
CA ARG A 265 14.13 11.21 2.66
C ARG A 265 14.34 9.71 2.50
N GLY A 266 14.21 9.00 3.59
CA GLY A 266 14.29 7.55 3.57
C GLY A 266 14.53 6.96 4.93
N SER A 267 14.64 5.64 4.95
CA SER A 267 14.94 4.90 6.16
C SER A 267 16.45 4.73 6.29
N TYR A 268 16.97 5.09 7.45
CA TYR A 268 18.38 5.04 7.77
C TYR A 268 18.64 3.98 8.84
N SER A 269 19.56 3.08 8.55
CA SER A 269 20.10 2.13 9.53
C SER A 269 21.62 2.15 9.50
N CYS A 270 22.22 1.78 10.62
CA CYS A 270 23.66 1.68 10.77
C CYS A 270 24.03 0.24 11.04
N ARG A 271 24.82 -0.37 10.15
CA ARG A 271 25.48 -1.65 10.42
C ARG A 271 26.69 -1.36 11.29
N VAL A 272 26.67 -1.92 12.50
CA VAL A 272 27.83 -1.93 13.39
C VAL A 272 28.45 -3.30 13.32
N PHE A 273 29.75 -3.42 13.10
CA PHE A 273 30.41 -4.72 13.01
C PHE A 273 31.84 -4.66 13.52
N ASN A 274 32.37 -5.77 14.00
CA ASN A 274 33.78 -5.96 14.30
C ASN A 274 34.26 -7.28 13.68
N LEU A 275 35.49 -7.70 13.96
CA LEU A 275 36.08 -8.92 13.39
C LEU A 275 35.33 -10.22 13.77
N PHE A 276 34.45 -10.20 14.77
CA PHE A 276 33.78 -11.40 15.28
C PHE A 276 32.25 -11.34 15.24
N HIS A 277 31.65 -10.14 15.27
CA HIS A 277 30.22 -9.94 15.43
C HIS A 277 29.72 -8.78 14.57
N GLU A 278 28.46 -8.84 14.17
CA GLU A 278 27.75 -7.74 13.53
C GLU A 278 26.38 -7.53 14.18
N VAL A 279 26.00 -6.26 14.35
CA VAL A 279 24.74 -5.83 14.94
C VAL A 279 24.24 -4.62 14.17
N TRP A 280 22.95 -4.62 13.85
CA TRP A 280 22.31 -3.54 13.13
C TRP A 280 21.57 -2.60 14.08
N SER A 281 21.64 -1.29 13.81
CA SER A 281 20.80 -0.31 14.48
C SER A 281 19.34 -0.49 14.06
N GLN A 282 18.44 0.10 14.83
CA GLN A 282 17.07 0.32 14.42
C GLN A 282 17.05 1.17 13.15
N GLU A 283 16.13 0.83 12.24
CA GLU A 283 15.85 1.65 11.06
C GLU A 283 15.04 2.87 11.52
N VAL A 284 15.50 4.08 11.20
CA VAL A 284 14.79 5.31 11.52
C VAL A 284 14.44 6.06 10.26
N ASP A 285 13.21 6.55 10.22
CA ASP A 285 12.74 7.36 9.11
C ASP A 285 13.10 8.81 9.33
N VAL A 286 13.69 9.40 8.30
CA VAL A 286 13.95 10.83 8.20
C VAL A 286 12.93 11.41 7.24
N GLU A 287 12.06 12.26 7.77
CA GLU A 287 11.06 12.98 6.97
C GLU A 287 11.55 14.39 6.68
N ILE A 288 11.46 14.81 5.41
CA ILE A 288 11.82 16.16 4.98
C ILE A 288 10.61 16.77 4.27
N GLY A 289 10.07 17.87 4.81
CA GLY A 289 8.82 18.48 4.34
C GLY A 289 8.59 19.93 4.79
N PRO A 290 7.62 20.66 4.19
CA PRO A 290 7.42 22.09 4.43
C PRO A 290 6.92 22.37 5.86
N ARG A 291 7.49 23.40 6.51
CA ARG A 291 7.14 23.81 7.88
C ARG A 291 5.72 24.38 7.94
N LEU A 292 4.76 23.62 8.45
CA LEU A 292 3.47 24.17 8.88
C LEU A 292 3.61 24.72 10.30
N PHE A 293 3.44 26.03 10.42
CA PHE A 293 3.60 26.79 11.65
C PHE A 293 2.62 26.33 12.75
N ALA A 294 3.17 25.90 13.88
CA ALA A 294 2.42 25.69 15.11
C ALA A 294 2.25 27.04 15.85
N SER A 295 1.01 27.40 16.20
CA SER A 295 0.73 28.36 17.28
C SER A 295 -0.70 28.31 17.80
N GLY A 296 -0.81 28.06 19.11
CA GLY A 296 -1.88 28.45 20.05
C GLY A 296 -3.23 27.73 19.91
N GLY A 297 -3.90 27.23 20.96
CA GLY A 297 -3.78 27.35 22.40
C GLY A 297 -5.16 27.06 23.03
N SER A 298 -5.16 26.39 24.20
CA SER A 298 -6.22 26.05 25.20
C SER A 298 -7.62 26.69 25.09
N TRP A 299 -8.73 26.04 25.52
CA TRP A 299 -9.12 25.84 26.93
C TRP A 299 -10.01 24.60 27.20
N GLN A 300 -9.85 24.07 28.43
CA GLN A 300 -10.49 22.95 29.15
C GLN A 300 -12.03 23.13 29.30
N ASP A 301 -12.86 22.12 29.58
CA ASP A 301 -12.93 21.20 30.76
C ASP A 301 -14.07 20.17 30.45
N GLY A 302 -14.15 18.92 30.93
CA GLY A 302 -13.42 18.20 31.95
C GLY A 302 -13.83 16.71 32.00
N ASP A 303 -13.15 16.01 32.90
CA ASP A 303 -13.52 14.73 33.53
C ASP A 303 -13.58 13.45 32.67
N ARG A 304 -12.41 12.81 32.47
CA ARG A 304 -12.24 11.35 32.66
C ARG A 304 -10.75 10.92 32.63
N GLY A 305 -10.18 10.63 33.80
CA GLY A 305 -9.03 9.74 34.05
C GLY A 305 -7.67 10.01 33.34
N PRO A 306 -6.53 9.62 33.92
CA PRO A 306 -5.27 9.61 33.17
C PRO A 306 -5.36 8.53 32.08
N PRO A 307 -5.09 8.83 30.79
CA PRO A 307 -4.95 7.78 29.80
C PRO A 307 -3.64 7.03 30.09
N GLU A 308 -3.73 5.70 30.15
CA GLU A 308 -2.55 4.84 30.19
C GLU A 308 -1.65 5.12 28.96
N PRO A 309 -0.31 5.00 29.11
CA PRO A 309 0.60 5.18 28.00
C PRO A 309 0.43 4.02 27.01
N GLY A 310 -0.30 4.26 25.92
CA GLY A 310 -0.39 3.34 24.78
C GLY A 310 0.99 3.07 24.18
N SER A 311 1.23 1.81 23.83
CA SER A 311 2.47 1.29 23.24
C SER A 311 2.83 2.00 21.92
N PRO A 312 4.11 2.33 21.67
CA PRO A 312 4.54 3.07 20.48
C PRO A 312 4.62 2.23 19.17
N ASP A 313 4.23 0.96 19.16
CA ASP A 313 4.49 0.01 18.04
C ASP A 313 3.25 -0.44 17.24
N GLN A 314 2.08 0.19 17.41
CA GLN A 314 0.87 -0.28 16.74
C GLN A 314 0.77 0.25 15.29
N LEU A 315 0.96 -0.65 14.32
CA LEU A 315 0.73 -0.38 12.89
C LEU A 315 -0.77 -0.16 12.62
N TYR A 316 -1.09 0.62 11.60
CA TYR A 316 -2.47 0.93 11.22
C TYR A 316 -2.70 0.73 9.72
N ALA A 317 -3.93 0.39 9.38
CA ALA A 317 -4.43 0.39 8.02
C ALA A 317 -5.13 1.73 7.73
N THR A 318 -5.01 2.27 6.52
CA THR A 318 -5.81 3.45 6.11
C THR A 318 -7.28 3.06 5.95
N ASP A 319 -7.51 1.84 5.48
CA ASP A 319 -8.80 1.18 5.33
C ASP A 319 -8.54 -0.33 5.16
N LYS A 320 -9.56 -1.17 5.32
CA LYS A 320 -9.45 -2.62 5.12
C LYS A 320 -10.53 -3.10 4.16
N VAL A 321 -10.13 -3.67 3.02
CA VAL A 321 -11.04 -4.05 1.94
C VAL A 321 -10.75 -5.48 1.50
N ALA A 322 -11.79 -6.30 1.36
CA ALA A 322 -11.69 -7.68 0.94
C ALA A 322 -12.67 -8.01 -0.20
N LEU A 323 -12.17 -8.73 -1.21
CA LEU A 323 -12.97 -9.36 -2.26
C LEU A 323 -12.88 -10.87 -2.11
N LEU A 324 -14.01 -11.53 -1.90
CA LEU A 324 -14.12 -12.98 -1.77
C LEU A 324 -14.95 -13.52 -2.94
N ILE A 325 -14.38 -14.44 -3.71
CA ILE A 325 -15.06 -15.08 -4.85
C ILE A 325 -15.11 -16.59 -4.62
N GLY A 326 -16.31 -17.18 -4.71
CA GLY A 326 -16.53 -18.62 -4.63
C GLY A 326 -17.23 -19.15 -5.88
N ASN A 327 -16.53 -19.93 -6.70
CA ASN A 327 -17.09 -20.50 -7.92
C ASN A 327 -17.35 -22.00 -7.75
N MET A 328 -18.60 -22.43 -7.97
CA MET A 328 -19.10 -23.78 -7.71
C MET A 328 -19.76 -24.42 -8.92
N HIS A 329 -20.66 -23.71 -9.60
CA HIS A 329 -21.54 -24.25 -10.64
C HIS A 329 -20.94 -24.03 -12.04
N TYR A 330 -19.86 -24.76 -12.35
CA TYR A 330 -19.18 -24.67 -13.64
C TYR A 330 -20.00 -25.31 -14.76
N LEU A 331 -20.19 -24.58 -15.86
CA LEU A 331 -20.99 -25.05 -17.01
C LEU A 331 -20.39 -26.27 -17.71
N HIS A 332 -19.05 -26.38 -17.73
CA HIS A 332 -18.32 -27.38 -18.49
C HIS A 332 -17.35 -28.21 -17.65
N HIS A 333 -17.32 -28.01 -16.32
CA HIS A 333 -16.38 -28.66 -15.40
C HIS A 333 -17.11 -29.23 -14.18
N LYS A 334 -16.41 -30.04 -13.38
CA LYS A 334 -16.98 -30.63 -12.17
C LYS A 334 -17.45 -29.53 -11.20
N HIS A 335 -18.67 -29.66 -10.68
CA HIS A 335 -19.18 -28.76 -9.67
C HIS A 335 -18.46 -28.95 -8.32
N LEU A 336 -18.33 -27.86 -7.58
CA LEU A 336 -17.78 -27.82 -6.20
C LEU A 336 -18.91 -27.49 -5.21
N ARG A 337 -18.69 -27.74 -3.92
CA ARG A 337 -19.71 -27.52 -2.87
C ARG A 337 -19.22 -26.63 -1.72
N ALA A 338 -17.96 -26.79 -1.32
CA ALA A 338 -17.39 -26.05 -0.20
C ALA A 338 -17.30 -24.51 -0.39
N PRO A 339 -17.08 -23.95 -1.61
CA PRO A 339 -16.82 -22.51 -1.77
C PRO A 339 -17.89 -21.60 -1.16
N MET A 340 -19.18 -21.97 -1.18
CA MET A 340 -20.25 -21.19 -0.55
C MET A 340 -20.03 -21.05 0.96
N VAL A 341 -19.81 -22.18 1.65
CA VAL A 341 -19.64 -22.22 3.11
C VAL A 341 -18.34 -21.52 3.52
N ASP A 342 -17.30 -21.66 2.69
CA ASP A 342 -16.00 -21.06 2.90
C ASP A 342 -16.03 -19.52 2.77
N VAL A 343 -16.60 -19.01 1.68
CA VAL A 343 -16.78 -17.57 1.48
C VAL A 343 -17.67 -16.98 2.56
N HIS A 344 -18.74 -17.67 2.95
CA HIS A 344 -19.61 -17.21 4.02
C HIS A 344 -18.89 -17.09 5.37
N ALA A 345 -18.15 -18.13 5.78
CA ALA A 345 -17.41 -18.15 7.03
C ALA A 345 -16.34 -17.04 7.07
N LEU A 346 -15.53 -16.93 6.01
CA LEU A 346 -14.50 -15.88 5.93
C LEU A 346 -15.09 -14.48 5.87
N SER A 347 -16.22 -14.29 5.19
CA SER A 347 -16.90 -12.99 5.15
C SER A 347 -17.29 -12.50 6.53
N SER A 348 -17.85 -13.41 7.35
CA SER A 348 -18.27 -13.09 8.72
C SER A 348 -17.09 -12.78 9.63
N LEU A 349 -15.98 -13.50 9.51
CA LEU A 349 -14.77 -13.25 10.31
C LEU A 349 -14.06 -11.95 9.90
N LEU A 350 -13.91 -11.70 8.60
CA LEU A 350 -13.28 -10.47 8.11
C LEU A 350 -14.09 -9.22 8.47
N ARG A 351 -15.43 -9.31 8.49
CA ARG A 351 -16.28 -8.22 9.00
C ARG A 351 -16.06 -7.94 10.50
N GLN A 352 -15.79 -8.96 11.32
CA GLN A 352 -15.41 -8.76 12.73
C GLN A 352 -14.06 -8.05 12.88
N LEU A 353 -13.20 -8.17 11.86
CA LEU A 353 -11.93 -7.47 11.76
C LEU A 353 -12.05 -6.14 11.01
N ASP A 354 -13.24 -5.52 10.97
CA ASP A 354 -13.51 -4.22 10.31
C ASP A 354 -13.20 -4.17 8.81
N PHE A 355 -13.13 -5.31 8.11
CA PHE A 355 -13.03 -5.30 6.66
C PHE A 355 -14.35 -4.94 5.99
N LYS A 356 -14.25 -4.13 4.95
CA LYS A 356 -15.25 -4.00 3.90
C LYS A 356 -15.17 -5.22 3.00
N VAL A 357 -16.07 -6.19 3.20
CA VAL A 357 -16.14 -7.47 2.45
C VAL A 357 -17.21 -7.51 1.35
N VAL A 358 -16.78 -7.68 0.08
CA VAL A 358 -17.64 -8.01 -1.07
C VAL A 358 -17.49 -9.51 -1.26
N SER A 359 -18.60 -10.23 -1.13
CA SER A 359 -18.63 -11.67 -1.29
C SER A 359 -19.53 -12.04 -2.46
N LEU A 360 -18.97 -12.77 -3.43
CA LEU A 360 -19.65 -13.09 -4.68
C LEU A 360 -19.53 -14.58 -4.97
N LEU A 361 -20.62 -15.18 -5.41
CA LEU A 361 -20.66 -16.58 -5.84
C LEU A 361 -20.93 -16.71 -7.34
N ASP A 362 -20.37 -17.76 -7.94
CA ASP A 362 -20.65 -18.22 -9.30
C ASP A 362 -20.56 -17.08 -10.34
N LEU A 363 -19.34 -16.59 -10.53
CA LEU A 363 -19.04 -15.50 -11.46
C LEU A 363 -18.49 -16.01 -12.78
N GLY A 364 -19.04 -15.47 -13.88
CA GLY A 364 -18.44 -15.60 -15.21
C GLY A 364 -17.18 -14.74 -15.38
N LYS A 365 -16.43 -14.92 -16.47
CA LYS A 365 -15.15 -14.22 -16.69
C LYS A 365 -15.27 -12.70 -16.61
N ASP A 366 -16.23 -12.13 -17.34
CA ASP A 366 -16.43 -10.68 -17.38
C ASP A 366 -16.85 -10.15 -16.00
N GLU A 367 -17.69 -10.91 -15.29
CA GLU A 367 -18.17 -10.58 -13.95
C GLU A 367 -17.02 -10.59 -12.92
N MET A 368 -16.14 -11.60 -12.97
CA MET A 368 -14.93 -11.63 -12.16
C MET A 368 -14.03 -10.44 -12.45
N GLN A 369 -13.83 -10.10 -13.73
CA GLN A 369 -12.98 -8.96 -14.11
C GLN A 369 -13.53 -7.64 -13.59
N MET A 370 -14.85 -7.43 -13.65
CA MET A 370 -15.48 -6.22 -13.12
C MET A 370 -15.48 -6.19 -11.59
N ALA A 371 -15.71 -7.32 -10.92
CA ALA A 371 -15.58 -7.42 -9.47
C ALA A 371 -14.17 -7.03 -8.99
N VAL A 372 -13.13 -7.51 -9.70
CA VAL A 372 -11.74 -7.13 -9.44
C VAL A 372 -11.52 -5.63 -9.71
N ASN A 373 -12.07 -5.07 -10.80
CA ASN A 373 -11.94 -3.65 -11.09
C ASN A 373 -12.56 -2.77 -10.00
N GLU A 374 -13.76 -3.10 -9.53
CA GLU A 374 -14.42 -2.40 -8.42
C GLU A 374 -13.64 -2.53 -7.12
N PHE A 375 -13.11 -3.71 -6.82
CA PHE A 375 -12.20 -3.90 -5.69
C PHE A 375 -10.98 -2.98 -5.80
N LEU A 376 -10.34 -2.89 -6.97
CA LEU A 376 -9.18 -2.04 -7.22
C LEU A 376 -9.49 -0.53 -7.12
N LEU A 377 -10.75 -0.11 -7.26
CA LEU A 377 -11.17 1.30 -7.07
C LEU A 377 -11.28 1.68 -5.59
N LEU A 378 -11.46 0.70 -4.71
CA LEU A 378 -11.52 0.92 -3.25
C LEU A 378 -10.13 0.96 -2.60
N LEU A 379 -9.11 0.49 -3.31
CA LEU A 379 -7.73 0.45 -2.84
C LEU A 379 -7.01 1.78 -3.11
N ASP A 380 -6.26 2.22 -2.12
CA ASP A 380 -5.46 3.43 -2.15
C ASP A 380 -4.25 3.29 -1.22
N LYS A 381 -3.46 4.35 -1.08
CA LYS A 381 -2.27 4.38 -0.25
C LYS A 381 -2.57 3.92 1.17
N GLY A 382 -1.85 2.89 1.63
CA GLY A 382 -1.96 2.37 2.99
C GLY A 382 -3.20 1.51 3.28
N VAL A 383 -4.06 1.25 2.30
CA VAL A 383 -5.20 0.33 2.43
C VAL A 383 -4.71 -1.12 2.47
N TYR A 384 -5.32 -1.96 3.30
CA TYR A 384 -5.09 -3.40 3.30
C TYR A 384 -6.08 -4.06 2.34
N GLY A 385 -5.57 -4.65 1.27
CA GLY A 385 -6.35 -5.37 0.27
C GLY A 385 -6.20 -6.87 0.43
N LEU A 386 -7.33 -7.57 0.55
CA LEU A 386 -7.37 -9.04 0.61
C LEU A 386 -8.22 -9.59 -0.54
N LEU A 387 -7.65 -10.49 -1.34
CA LEU A 387 -8.37 -11.29 -2.32
C LEU A 387 -8.39 -12.75 -1.84
N TYR A 388 -9.59 -13.30 -1.67
CA TYR A 388 -9.80 -14.72 -1.45
C TYR A 388 -10.54 -15.32 -2.64
N TYR A 389 -10.07 -16.46 -3.11
CA TYR A 389 -10.70 -17.21 -4.20
C TYR A 389 -10.80 -18.68 -3.85
N ALA A 390 -12.01 -19.23 -3.97
CA ALA A 390 -12.29 -20.65 -3.88
C ALA A 390 -12.94 -21.16 -5.17
N GLY A 391 -12.31 -22.15 -5.80
CA GLY A 391 -12.78 -22.69 -7.07
C GLY A 391 -11.73 -23.49 -7.83
N HIS A 392 -12.02 -23.80 -9.09
CA HIS A 392 -11.02 -24.36 -10.00
C HIS A 392 -9.94 -23.32 -10.30
N GLY A 393 -8.71 -23.81 -10.38
CA GLY A 393 -7.53 -23.01 -10.63
C GLY A 393 -6.42 -23.86 -11.22
N TYR A 394 -5.44 -23.19 -11.81
CA TYR A 394 -4.22 -23.82 -12.31
C TYR A 394 -3.04 -22.87 -12.18
N GLU A 395 -1.84 -23.41 -12.30
CA GLU A 395 -0.60 -22.63 -12.28
C GLU A 395 0.30 -23.02 -13.45
N ASN A 396 0.63 -22.06 -14.31
CA ASN A 396 1.58 -22.24 -15.40
C ASN A 396 2.72 -21.23 -15.26
N PHE A 397 3.96 -21.72 -15.27
CA PHE A 397 5.18 -20.89 -15.19
C PHE A 397 5.20 -19.94 -13.98
N GLY A 398 4.67 -20.39 -12.83
CA GLY A 398 4.58 -19.59 -11.60
C GLY A 398 3.48 -18.52 -11.59
N ASN A 399 2.62 -18.49 -12.62
CA ASN A 399 1.44 -17.62 -12.66
C ASN A 399 0.19 -18.43 -12.32
N SER A 400 -0.59 -17.93 -11.37
CA SER A 400 -1.79 -18.57 -10.87
C SER A 400 -3.00 -17.99 -11.58
N PHE A 401 -3.90 -18.87 -12.03
CA PHE A 401 -5.09 -18.49 -12.78
C PHE A 401 -6.36 -18.98 -12.10
N MET A 402 -7.29 -18.06 -11.87
CA MET A 402 -8.63 -18.36 -11.36
C MET A 402 -9.55 -18.67 -12.53
N VAL A 403 -10.26 -19.80 -12.48
CA VAL A 403 -11.12 -20.29 -13.55
C VAL A 403 -12.58 -19.84 -13.32
N PRO A 404 -13.18 -19.06 -14.23
CA PRO A 404 -14.59 -18.68 -14.13
C PRO A 404 -15.57 -19.84 -14.38
N ILE A 405 -16.83 -19.70 -13.96
CA ILE A 405 -17.84 -20.78 -14.13
C ILE A 405 -18.20 -21.05 -15.60
N ASP A 406 -18.01 -20.06 -16.47
CA ASP A 406 -18.31 -20.10 -17.91
C ASP A 406 -17.09 -20.50 -18.75
N ALA A 407 -15.99 -20.94 -18.11
CA ALA A 407 -14.82 -21.42 -18.83
C ALA A 407 -15.18 -22.65 -19.70
N PRO A 408 -14.79 -22.66 -20.99
CA PRO A 408 -15.06 -23.79 -21.88
C PRO A 408 -14.37 -25.07 -21.39
N SER A 409 -14.79 -26.24 -21.89
CA SER A 409 -14.20 -27.54 -21.53
C SER A 409 -12.68 -27.60 -21.77
N SER A 410 -12.21 -26.92 -22.81
CA SER A 410 -10.79 -26.64 -23.05
C SER A 410 -10.54 -25.15 -22.92
N TYR A 411 -9.96 -24.74 -21.79
CA TYR A 411 -9.69 -23.34 -21.46
C TYR A 411 -8.18 -23.03 -21.43
N THR A 412 -7.86 -21.75 -21.58
CA THR A 412 -6.50 -21.19 -21.59
C THR A 412 -6.46 -19.91 -20.74
N SER A 413 -5.29 -19.29 -20.55
CA SER A 413 -5.14 -18.00 -19.86
C SER A 413 -6.04 -16.90 -20.41
N ALA A 414 -6.45 -16.95 -21.68
CA ALA A 414 -7.39 -16.00 -22.27
C ALA A 414 -8.81 -16.09 -21.68
N HIS A 415 -9.19 -17.24 -21.10
CA HIS A 415 -10.50 -17.47 -20.50
C HIS A 415 -10.52 -17.28 -18.98
N CYS A 416 -9.36 -17.04 -18.38
CA CYS A 416 -9.18 -17.04 -16.93
C CYS A 416 -8.63 -15.70 -16.43
N LEU A 417 -8.62 -15.50 -15.12
CA LEU A 417 -8.03 -14.31 -14.50
C LEU A 417 -6.66 -14.65 -13.91
N CYS A 418 -5.63 -13.93 -14.35
CA CYS A 418 -4.28 -14.06 -13.83
C CYS A 418 -4.12 -13.27 -12.52
N VAL A 419 -3.82 -13.96 -11.42
CA VAL A 419 -3.68 -13.36 -10.09
C VAL A 419 -2.53 -12.34 -10.04
N GLN A 420 -1.41 -12.63 -10.71
CA GLN A 420 -0.25 -11.74 -10.75
C GLN A 420 -0.55 -10.40 -11.45
N ARG A 421 -1.51 -10.37 -12.40
CA ARG A 421 -2.00 -9.10 -12.99
C ARG A 421 -2.79 -8.29 -11.98
N VAL A 422 -3.65 -8.94 -11.18
CA VAL A 422 -4.39 -8.28 -10.11
C VAL A 422 -3.43 -7.68 -9.08
N LEU A 423 -2.44 -8.45 -8.64
CA LEU A 423 -1.40 -7.97 -7.72
C LEU A 423 -0.70 -6.72 -8.24
N ARG A 424 -0.29 -6.69 -9.53
CA ARG A 424 0.30 -5.46 -10.08
C ARG A 424 -0.64 -4.27 -9.94
N CYS A 425 -1.90 -4.43 -10.31
CA CYS A 425 -2.86 -3.34 -10.23
C CYS A 425 -3.04 -2.86 -8.78
N MET A 426 -3.01 -3.77 -7.79
CA MET A 426 -3.02 -3.41 -6.37
C MET A 426 -1.76 -2.60 -5.97
N GLN A 427 -0.57 -3.00 -6.44
CA GLN A 427 0.67 -2.25 -6.17
C GLN A 427 0.64 -0.83 -6.73
N GLN A 428 0.02 -0.62 -7.90
CA GLN A 428 -0.17 0.71 -8.49
C GLN A 428 -1.06 1.62 -7.63
N ARG A 429 -1.86 1.05 -6.72
CA ARG A 429 -2.66 1.80 -5.73
C ARG A 429 -1.90 2.10 -4.44
N HIS A 430 -0.63 1.72 -4.33
CA HIS A 430 0.21 1.94 -3.13
C HIS A 430 -0.39 1.38 -1.83
N THR A 431 -1.09 0.24 -1.92
CA THR A 431 -1.66 -0.47 -0.78
C THR A 431 -0.64 -0.71 0.33
N GLY A 432 -1.09 -0.70 1.58
CA GLY A 432 -0.26 -0.97 2.76
C GLY A 432 0.02 -2.46 2.97
N LEU A 433 -0.92 -3.32 2.56
CA LEU A 433 -0.81 -4.78 2.64
C LEU A 433 -1.60 -5.44 1.51
N ASN A 434 -1.02 -6.45 0.85
CA ASN A 434 -1.62 -7.20 -0.25
C ASN A 434 -1.68 -8.68 0.14
N ILE A 435 -2.87 -9.22 0.33
CA ILE A 435 -3.08 -10.61 0.75
C ILE A 435 -3.83 -11.36 -0.34
N PHE A 436 -3.30 -12.50 -0.75
CA PHE A 436 -3.93 -13.43 -1.67
C PHE A 436 -4.08 -14.79 -1.01
N LEU A 437 -5.31 -15.21 -0.78
CA LEU A 437 -5.64 -16.51 -0.22
C LEU A 437 -6.29 -17.34 -1.33
N LEU A 438 -5.55 -18.29 -1.89
CA LEU A 438 -5.96 -19.04 -3.08
C LEU A 438 -6.28 -20.50 -2.72
N ASP A 439 -7.58 -20.78 -2.61
CA ASP A 439 -8.15 -22.09 -2.32
C ASP A 439 -8.55 -22.82 -3.61
N MET A 440 -7.53 -23.21 -4.35
CA MET A 440 -7.66 -23.79 -5.68
C MET A 440 -6.52 -24.77 -5.99
N CYS A 441 -6.74 -25.66 -6.95
CA CYS A 441 -5.68 -26.49 -7.51
C CYS A 441 -4.58 -25.64 -8.17
N ARG A 442 -3.36 -26.17 -8.19
CA ARG A 442 -2.18 -25.50 -8.79
C ARG A 442 -1.43 -26.41 -9.75
N LYS A 443 -2.15 -27.35 -10.36
CA LYS A 443 -1.64 -28.19 -11.45
C LYS A 443 -1.40 -27.35 -12.70
N ARG A 444 -0.47 -27.79 -13.53
CA ARG A 444 -0.28 -27.24 -14.87
C ARG A 444 -1.49 -27.52 -15.77
N ASN A 445 -1.98 -26.50 -16.46
CA ASN A 445 -2.93 -26.65 -17.56
C ASN A 445 -2.17 -26.91 -18.87
N LEU A 446 -2.34 -28.10 -19.45
CA LEU A 446 -1.66 -28.52 -20.68
C LEU A 446 -2.22 -27.85 -21.94
N ASN A 447 -3.40 -27.25 -21.87
CA ASN A 447 -4.00 -26.54 -23.00
C ASN A 447 -3.47 -25.11 -23.14
N ASP A 448 -2.65 -24.64 -22.20
CA ASP A 448 -2.15 -23.26 -22.17
C ASP A 448 -0.62 -23.19 -22.15
N ASP A 449 -0.02 -23.11 -23.33
CA ASP A 449 1.42 -22.90 -23.48
C ASP A 449 1.83 -21.42 -23.48
N THR A 450 0.89 -20.51 -23.20
CA THR A 450 1.17 -19.08 -23.17
C THR A 450 2.03 -18.74 -21.95
N ILE A 451 3.18 -18.09 -22.17
CA ILE A 451 3.95 -17.48 -21.09
C ILE A 451 3.45 -16.05 -20.92
N PRO A 452 2.65 -15.74 -19.89
CA PRO A 452 2.07 -14.41 -19.76
C PRO A 452 3.18 -13.39 -19.49
N GLN A 453 3.26 -12.37 -20.34
CA GLN A 453 4.07 -11.18 -20.09
C GLN A 453 3.36 -10.33 -19.06
N VAL A 454 3.41 -10.77 -17.81
CA VAL A 454 2.94 -9.94 -16.71
C VAL A 454 3.91 -8.76 -16.70
N GLY A 455 5.22 -8.92 -16.60
CA GLY A 455 6.18 -7.81 -16.43
C GLY A 455 6.64 -7.71 -14.98
N ALA A 456 7.62 -6.86 -14.67
CA ALA A 456 8.20 -6.83 -13.33
C ALA A 456 7.19 -6.33 -12.27
N LEU A 457 7.05 -7.10 -11.18
CA LEU A 457 6.35 -6.64 -9.98
C LEU A 457 7.28 -5.73 -9.19
N GLN A 458 6.74 -4.68 -8.57
CA GLN A 458 7.53 -3.79 -7.73
C GLN A 458 7.88 -4.48 -6.42
N VAL A 459 9.02 -4.15 -5.82
CA VAL A 459 9.40 -4.66 -4.50
C VAL A 459 8.78 -3.76 -3.43
N THR A 460 7.52 -4.05 -3.07
CA THR A 460 6.75 -3.26 -2.09
C THR A 460 6.86 -3.81 -0.66
N ALA A 461 7.48 -4.98 -0.47
CA ALA A 461 7.69 -5.65 0.83
C ALA A 461 6.43 -5.79 1.71
N ASN A 462 5.27 -5.99 1.08
CA ASN A 462 3.97 -6.01 1.75
C ASN A 462 2.98 -7.00 1.12
N ILE A 463 3.49 -8.07 0.52
CA ILE A 463 2.72 -9.06 -0.23
C ILE A 463 2.77 -10.40 0.51
N VAL A 464 1.61 -11.03 0.66
CA VAL A 464 1.45 -12.34 1.29
C VAL A 464 0.54 -13.20 0.43
N PHE A 465 1.02 -14.37 0.02
CA PHE A 465 0.23 -15.42 -0.60
C PHE A 465 0.10 -16.60 0.35
N GLY A 466 -1.12 -17.00 0.67
CA GLY A 466 -1.45 -18.29 1.26
C GLY A 466 -2.11 -19.17 0.21
N TYR A 467 -1.38 -20.15 -0.30
CA TYR A 467 -1.94 -21.14 -1.22
C TYR A 467 -2.43 -22.35 -0.42
N ALA A 468 -3.66 -22.78 -0.66
CA ALA A 468 -4.23 -23.95 0.02
C ALA A 468 -3.49 -25.26 -0.29
N THR A 469 -2.71 -25.30 -1.37
CA THR A 469 -1.91 -26.44 -1.80
C THR A 469 -0.58 -25.99 -2.43
N CYS A 470 0.40 -26.89 -2.51
CA CYS A 470 1.69 -26.65 -3.16
C CYS A 470 1.56 -26.54 -4.69
N ALA A 471 2.60 -26.02 -5.34
CA ALA A 471 2.70 -26.09 -6.81
C ALA A 471 2.59 -27.54 -7.32
N ASP A 472 1.90 -27.73 -8.45
CA ASP A 472 1.60 -29.03 -9.06
C ASP A 472 0.73 -29.99 -8.22
N ALA A 473 0.06 -29.49 -7.18
CA ALA A 473 -0.85 -30.27 -6.33
C ALA A 473 -2.33 -29.83 -6.44
N GLU A 474 -3.22 -30.63 -5.86
CA GLU A 474 -4.67 -30.36 -5.78
C GLU A 474 -5.04 -29.79 -4.41
N ALA A 475 -6.09 -28.97 -4.39
CA ALA A 475 -6.78 -28.56 -3.17
C ALA A 475 -8.10 -29.35 -3.07
N TYR A 476 -8.44 -29.82 -1.88
CA TYR A 476 -9.59 -30.70 -1.66
C TYR A 476 -10.68 -30.07 -0.80
N GLU A 477 -11.92 -30.46 -1.09
CA GLU A 477 -13.09 -30.30 -0.23
C GLU A 477 -13.43 -31.64 0.43
N LEU A 478 -13.87 -31.62 1.68
CA LEU A 478 -14.30 -32.82 2.39
C LEU A 478 -15.70 -33.20 1.92
N SER A 479 -15.93 -34.48 1.64
CA SER A 479 -17.27 -35.00 1.31
C SER A 479 -18.13 -35.30 2.53
N GLN A 480 -17.71 -34.87 3.73
CA GLN A 480 -18.42 -35.13 5.00
C GLN A 480 -19.50 -34.07 5.22
N GLY A 481 -20.74 -34.37 4.80
CA GLY A 481 -21.93 -33.53 5.02
C GLY A 481 -22.13 -32.44 3.95
N GLU A 482 -23.38 -32.01 3.77
CA GLU A 482 -23.76 -31.00 2.74
C GLU A 482 -23.22 -29.59 3.04
N LEU A 483 -22.85 -29.30 4.29
CA LEU A 483 -22.44 -27.96 4.76
C LEU A 483 -21.11 -28.00 5.52
N SER A 484 -20.05 -28.54 4.92
CA SER A 484 -18.71 -28.52 5.49
C SER A 484 -17.80 -27.51 4.77
N ASN A 485 -16.88 -26.91 5.53
CA ASN A 485 -15.84 -26.07 4.96
C ASN A 485 -14.83 -26.91 4.16
N GLY A 486 -14.19 -26.29 3.17
CA GLY A 486 -12.99 -26.83 2.53
C GLY A 486 -11.89 -27.06 3.55
N VAL A 487 -10.89 -27.88 3.19
CA VAL A 487 -9.80 -28.24 4.11
C VAL A 487 -9.09 -26.97 4.61
N PHE A 488 -8.73 -26.06 3.70
CA PHE A 488 -8.00 -24.85 4.05
C PHE A 488 -8.78 -23.94 5.02
N VAL A 489 -10.03 -23.63 4.70
CA VAL A 489 -10.86 -22.74 5.56
C VAL A 489 -11.21 -23.38 6.89
N SER A 490 -11.33 -24.71 6.97
CA SER A 490 -11.57 -25.44 8.22
C SER A 490 -10.52 -25.17 9.31
N PHE A 491 -9.26 -24.91 8.90
CA PHE A 491 -8.17 -24.55 9.80
C PHE A 491 -7.96 -23.04 9.87
N LEU A 492 -7.99 -22.33 8.73
CA LEU A 492 -7.79 -20.88 8.68
C LEU A 492 -8.73 -20.12 9.62
N LYS A 493 -10.01 -20.52 9.67
CA LYS A 493 -11.03 -19.85 10.49
C LYS A 493 -10.74 -19.88 12.00
N ARG A 494 -9.89 -20.80 12.47
CA ARG A 494 -9.53 -20.94 13.90
C ARG A 494 -8.56 -19.87 14.36
N TRP A 495 -7.73 -19.39 13.44
CA TRP A 495 -6.62 -18.48 13.72
C TRP A 495 -6.84 -17.07 13.17
N LEU A 496 -7.81 -16.88 12.27
CA LEU A 496 -7.98 -15.62 11.52
C LEU A 496 -8.17 -14.37 12.41
N LEU A 497 -8.71 -14.54 13.61
CA LEU A 497 -8.99 -13.45 14.55
C LEU A 497 -7.83 -13.14 15.51
N ASP A 498 -6.75 -13.92 15.48
CA ASP A 498 -5.60 -13.72 16.37
C ASP A 498 -4.82 -12.45 16.00
N ASP A 499 -4.37 -11.71 17.02
CA ASP A 499 -3.56 -10.50 16.85
C ASP A 499 -2.08 -10.83 16.56
N GLU A 500 -1.86 -11.45 15.41
CA GLU A 500 -0.57 -11.94 14.96
C GLU A 500 -0.23 -11.43 13.57
N LYS A 501 1.07 -11.31 13.28
CA LYS A 501 1.52 -11.03 11.90
C LYS A 501 0.94 -12.09 10.98
N ILE A 502 0.32 -11.70 9.87
CA ILE A 502 -0.40 -12.62 8.97
C ILE A 502 0.47 -13.80 8.49
N THR A 503 1.79 -13.62 8.36
CA THR A 503 2.70 -14.71 8.01
C THR A 503 2.81 -15.76 9.12
N VAL A 504 2.85 -15.34 10.38
CA VAL A 504 2.89 -16.25 11.55
C VAL A 504 1.55 -16.97 11.69
N LEU A 505 0.45 -16.26 11.47
CA LEU A 505 -0.89 -16.84 11.45
C LEU A 505 -1.00 -17.95 10.39
N LEU A 506 -0.58 -17.69 9.16
CA LEU A 506 -0.61 -18.69 8.08
C LEU A 506 0.35 -19.86 8.31
N ASP A 507 1.45 -19.65 9.03
CA ASP A 507 2.37 -20.72 9.44
C ASP A 507 1.69 -21.67 10.44
N LYS A 508 1.00 -21.14 11.46
CA LYS A 508 0.16 -21.94 12.39
C LYS A 508 -0.91 -22.75 11.66
N VAL A 509 -1.55 -22.15 10.64
CA VAL A 509 -2.53 -22.85 9.79
C VAL A 509 -1.87 -23.99 9.01
N ALA A 510 -0.65 -23.81 8.52
CA ALA A 510 0.09 -24.86 7.81
C ALA A 510 0.45 -26.03 8.74
N GLU A 511 0.88 -25.74 9.96
CA GLU A 511 1.16 -26.75 11.00
C GLU A 511 -0.10 -27.57 11.32
N ASP A 512 -1.22 -26.89 11.58
CA ASP A 512 -2.52 -27.52 11.85
C ASP A 512 -2.99 -28.41 10.69
N MET A 513 -2.91 -27.90 9.45
CA MET A 513 -3.25 -28.68 8.25
C MET A 513 -2.36 -29.93 8.09
N GLY A 514 -1.09 -29.84 8.51
CA GLY A 514 -0.15 -30.96 8.48
C GLY A 514 -0.53 -32.13 9.40
N THR A 515 -1.38 -31.90 10.39
CA THR A 515 -1.88 -32.94 11.30
C THR A 515 -3.02 -33.78 10.70
N LEU A 516 -3.65 -33.30 9.61
CA LEU A 516 -4.79 -34.00 9.00
C LEU A 516 -4.33 -35.19 8.16
N GLU A 517 -4.61 -36.41 8.66
CA GLU A 517 -4.16 -37.65 8.02
C GLU A 517 -4.70 -37.83 6.59
N ILE A 518 -5.94 -37.41 6.33
CA ILE A 518 -6.63 -37.62 5.04
C ILE A 518 -5.94 -36.86 3.89
N THR A 519 -5.33 -35.71 4.19
CA THR A 519 -4.66 -34.84 3.20
C THR A 519 -3.14 -34.99 3.20
N ARG A 520 -2.59 -35.83 4.08
CA ARG A 520 -1.15 -36.04 4.22
C ARG A 520 -0.53 -36.49 2.90
N GLY A 521 0.46 -35.73 2.42
CA GLY A 521 1.14 -35.98 1.14
C GLY A 521 0.32 -35.64 -0.11
N ARG A 522 -0.88 -35.08 0.03
CA ARG A 522 -1.76 -34.67 -1.09
C ARG A 522 -2.01 -33.17 -1.13
N GLN A 523 -2.18 -32.55 0.03
CA GLN A 523 -2.40 -31.11 0.18
C GLN A 523 -1.64 -30.61 1.40
N ALA A 524 -0.90 -29.52 1.21
CA ALA A 524 -0.19 -28.80 2.25
C ALA A 524 -0.20 -27.30 1.90
N LEU A 525 -0.36 -26.44 2.89
CA LEU A 525 -0.36 -25.00 2.69
C LEU A 525 1.04 -24.53 2.25
N GLU A 526 1.10 -23.72 1.19
CA GLU A 526 2.33 -23.03 0.79
C GLU A 526 2.20 -21.53 1.07
N LEU A 527 3.12 -20.99 1.88
CA LEU A 527 3.22 -19.57 2.19
C LEU A 527 4.32 -18.93 1.33
N ARG A 528 3.99 -17.89 0.57
CA ARG A 528 4.98 -17.02 -0.08
C ARG A 528 4.78 -15.59 0.37
N SER A 529 5.81 -14.97 0.94
CA SER A 529 5.70 -13.62 1.50
C SER A 529 6.96 -12.81 1.28
N ASN A 530 6.78 -11.51 1.03
CA ASN A 530 7.84 -10.52 1.15
C ASN A 530 7.51 -9.45 2.22
N LEU A 531 6.50 -9.69 3.06
CA LEU A 531 6.04 -8.78 4.10
C LEU A 531 7.13 -8.54 5.15
N SER A 532 7.72 -7.35 5.17
CA SER A 532 8.76 -6.99 6.14
C SER A 532 8.20 -6.57 7.50
N GLU A 533 7.12 -5.80 7.51
CA GLU A 533 6.54 -5.22 8.74
C GLU A 533 5.64 -6.22 9.49
N ARG A 534 5.37 -5.97 10.78
CA ARG A 534 4.46 -6.79 11.62
C ARG A 534 2.99 -6.44 11.37
N ARG A 535 2.56 -6.43 10.11
CA ARG A 535 1.15 -6.15 9.77
C ARG A 535 0.26 -7.35 10.07
N ALA A 536 -0.84 -7.11 10.76
CA ALA A 536 -1.84 -8.09 11.14
C ALA A 536 -3.21 -7.72 10.54
N LEU A 537 -4.13 -8.69 10.44
CA LEU A 537 -5.50 -8.41 9.99
C LEU A 537 -6.29 -7.58 11.02
N THR A 538 -5.87 -7.68 12.29
CA THR A 538 -6.37 -6.98 13.48
C THR A 538 -5.91 -5.53 13.58
N ASP A 539 -4.98 -5.08 12.73
CA ASP A 539 -4.47 -3.70 12.78
C ASP A 539 -5.63 -2.69 12.72
N PRO A 540 -5.63 -1.65 13.59
CA PRO A 540 -6.68 -0.65 13.63
C PRO A 540 -6.73 0.20 12.35
N ILE A 541 -7.92 0.71 12.02
CA ILE A 541 -8.12 1.62 10.89
C ILE A 541 -7.91 3.07 11.34
N ARG A 542 -7.00 3.78 10.67
CA ARG A 542 -6.79 5.23 10.84
C ARG A 542 -7.06 5.94 9.52
N ALA A 543 -8.26 6.49 9.39
CA ALA A 543 -8.71 7.16 8.19
C ALA A 543 -7.91 8.46 7.89
N PRO A 544 -7.67 8.77 6.60
CA PRO A 544 -7.22 10.10 6.19
C PRO A 544 -8.38 11.11 6.36
N GLY A 545 -8.09 12.41 6.32
CA GLY A 545 -9.06 13.49 6.56
C GLY A 545 -10.41 13.35 5.82
N ARG A 546 -11.45 13.99 6.38
CA ARG A 546 -12.89 13.74 6.13
C ARG A 546 -13.35 13.60 4.67
N ASP A 547 -12.64 14.16 3.69
CA ASP A 547 -13.11 14.24 2.30
C ASP A 547 -12.86 12.96 1.48
N GLU A 548 -11.69 12.31 1.60
CA GLU A 548 -11.37 11.07 0.84
C GLU A 548 -12.03 9.81 1.39
N THR A 549 -12.37 9.81 2.68
CA THR A 549 -13.10 8.72 3.33
C THR A 549 -14.54 8.64 2.83
N SER A 550 -15.14 9.79 2.45
CA SER A 550 -16.54 9.87 2.02
C SER A 550 -16.78 9.13 0.70
N ALA A 551 -15.92 9.30 -0.31
CA ALA A 551 -16.11 8.72 -1.64
C ALA A 551 -15.97 7.18 -1.64
N ARG A 552 -14.94 6.64 -0.95
CA ARG A 552 -14.73 5.19 -0.80
C ARG A 552 -15.87 4.51 -0.04
N ASN A 553 -16.29 5.12 1.08
CA ASN A 553 -17.43 4.63 1.86
C ASN A 553 -18.73 4.70 1.05
N LEU A 554 -18.93 5.73 0.23
CA LEU A 554 -20.10 5.85 -0.63
C LEU A 554 -20.12 4.77 -1.71
N GLN A 555 -18.97 4.49 -2.34
CA GLN A 555 -18.85 3.44 -3.36
C GLN A 555 -19.05 2.04 -2.74
N TRP A 556 -18.55 1.82 -1.54
CA TRP A 556 -18.81 0.62 -0.74
C TRP A 556 -20.29 0.43 -0.39
N ALA A 557 -20.89 1.48 0.17
CA ALA A 557 -22.28 1.47 0.62
C ALA A 557 -23.23 1.19 -0.55
N LYS A 558 -22.92 1.68 -1.76
CA LYS A 558 -23.71 1.38 -2.96
C LYS A 558 -23.88 -0.12 -3.18
N ALA A 559 -22.90 -0.97 -2.92
CA ALA A 559 -22.98 -2.41 -3.19
C ALA A 559 -23.65 -3.25 -2.09
N HIS A 560 -23.92 -2.67 -0.90
CA HIS A 560 -24.39 -3.42 0.29
C HIS A 560 -25.71 -2.91 0.87
N VAL A 561 -26.30 -1.87 0.27
CA VAL A 561 -27.61 -1.38 0.71
C VAL A 561 -28.72 -2.30 0.22
N LEU A 562 -29.34 -2.99 1.17
CA LEU A 562 -30.58 -3.74 0.99
C LEU A 562 -31.77 -2.79 0.74
N PRO A 563 -32.80 -3.24 0.01
CA PRO A 563 -34.07 -2.51 -0.08
C PRO A 563 -34.75 -2.40 1.30
N GLU A 564 -35.47 -1.31 1.52
CA GLU A 564 -36.28 -1.13 2.72
C GLU A 564 -37.46 -2.11 2.73
N SER A 565 -37.80 -2.64 3.91
CA SER A 565 -38.99 -3.49 4.07
C SER A 565 -40.25 -2.71 3.73
N ARG A 566 -41.17 -3.35 3.00
CA ARG A 566 -42.43 -2.74 2.55
C ARG A 566 -43.63 -3.45 3.14
N HIS A 567 -44.69 -2.70 3.37
CA HIS A 567 -45.99 -3.24 3.74
C HIS A 567 -46.94 -3.10 2.54
N LEU A 568 -47.40 -4.22 2.02
CA LEU A 568 -48.33 -4.29 0.90
C LEU A 568 -49.74 -4.49 1.43
N HIS A 569 -50.59 -3.49 1.21
CA HIS A 569 -52.02 -3.59 1.49
C HIS A 569 -52.76 -4.09 0.23
N PHE A 570 -53.60 -5.09 0.42
CA PHE A 570 -54.45 -5.72 -0.59
C PHE A 570 -55.90 -5.28 -0.41
N SER A 571 -56.71 -5.31 -1.48
CA SER A 571 -58.10 -4.81 -1.42
C SER A 571 -58.99 -5.65 -0.51
N CYS A 572 -58.67 -6.93 -0.35
CA CYS A 572 -59.31 -7.83 0.59
C CYS A 572 -59.05 -7.49 2.07
N GLY A 573 -58.20 -6.50 2.38
CA GLY A 573 -57.87 -6.06 3.75
C GLY A 573 -56.67 -6.78 4.39
N ILE A 574 -56.05 -7.73 3.68
CA ILE A 574 -54.81 -8.38 4.13
C ILE A 574 -53.63 -7.42 4.00
N THR A 575 -52.73 -7.44 4.99
CA THR A 575 -51.44 -6.74 4.93
C THR A 575 -50.31 -7.75 4.91
N VAL A 576 -49.47 -7.68 3.88
CA VAL A 576 -48.28 -8.51 3.69
C VAL A 576 -47.03 -7.67 3.90
N GLN A 577 -46.17 -8.05 4.84
CA GLN A 577 -44.81 -7.53 4.95
C GLN A 577 -43.91 -8.22 3.93
N LEU A 578 -43.17 -7.40 3.18
CA LEU A 578 -42.11 -7.82 2.27
C LEU A 578 -40.78 -7.40 2.87
N GLY A 579 -39.92 -8.37 3.16
CA GLY A 579 -38.61 -8.15 3.73
C GLY A 579 -37.48 -8.67 2.86
N PHE A 580 -36.28 -8.15 3.10
CA PHE A 580 -35.09 -8.41 2.29
C PHE A 580 -33.91 -8.72 3.20
N ALA A 581 -33.12 -9.69 2.79
CA ALA A 581 -31.98 -10.19 3.53
C ALA A 581 -30.82 -10.47 2.56
N ALA A 582 -29.60 -10.08 2.91
CA ALA A 582 -28.42 -10.36 2.08
C ALA A 582 -27.70 -11.62 2.60
N GLU A 583 -27.50 -12.59 1.72
CA GLU A 583 -26.65 -13.76 2.02
C GLU A 583 -25.22 -13.52 1.51
N PHE A 584 -25.12 -13.03 0.27
CA PHE A 584 -23.90 -12.58 -0.39
C PHE A 584 -24.18 -11.25 -1.12
N SER A 585 -23.14 -10.55 -1.57
CA SER A 585 -23.33 -9.29 -2.31
C SER A 585 -24.14 -9.50 -3.61
N ASN A 586 -24.16 -10.72 -4.17
CA ASN A 586 -24.96 -11.09 -5.33
C ASN A 586 -26.11 -12.08 -5.07
N ILE A 587 -26.42 -12.37 -3.80
CA ILE A 587 -27.51 -13.27 -3.42
C ILE A 587 -28.36 -12.62 -2.32
N MET A 588 -29.66 -12.48 -2.62
CA MET A 588 -30.63 -11.86 -1.72
C MET A 588 -31.80 -12.80 -1.45
N ILE A 589 -32.23 -12.88 -0.21
CA ILE A 589 -33.45 -13.58 0.20
C ILE A 589 -34.57 -12.56 0.32
N ILE A 590 -35.67 -12.83 -0.37
CA ILE A 590 -36.93 -12.12 -0.19
C ILE A 590 -37.83 -12.99 0.67
N TYR A 591 -38.43 -12.40 1.72
CA TYR A 591 -39.43 -13.09 2.51
C TYR A 591 -40.74 -12.31 2.57
N THR A 592 -41.85 -13.04 2.46
CA THR A 592 -43.20 -12.52 2.60
C THR A 592 -43.80 -13.02 3.91
N ARG A 593 -44.40 -12.11 4.68
CA ARG A 593 -45.07 -12.44 5.94
C ARG A 593 -46.44 -11.79 5.99
N ILE A 594 -47.48 -12.57 6.26
CA ILE A 594 -48.82 -12.02 6.48
C ILE A 594 -48.88 -11.46 7.91
N LEU A 595 -49.15 -10.15 8.04
CA LEU A 595 -49.21 -9.48 9.35
C LEU A 595 -50.61 -9.45 9.94
N ALA A 596 -51.60 -9.24 9.07
CA ALA A 596 -53.00 -9.13 9.47
C ALA A 596 -53.90 -9.69 8.36
N ALA A 597 -54.88 -10.50 8.77
CA ALA A 597 -55.92 -11.01 7.90
C ALA A 597 -57.31 -10.76 8.55
N PRO A 598 -58.31 -10.29 7.79
CA PRO A 598 -59.69 -10.19 8.25
C PRO A 598 -60.26 -11.53 8.73
N ARG A 599 -61.20 -11.49 9.68
CA ARG A 599 -61.85 -12.70 10.25
C ARG A 599 -62.65 -13.52 9.24
N ASP A 600 -63.01 -12.91 8.12
CA ASP A 600 -63.81 -13.52 7.07
C ASP A 600 -62.96 -14.38 6.11
N ILE A 601 -61.63 -14.34 6.24
CA ILE A 601 -60.69 -15.12 5.43
C ILE A 601 -60.18 -16.30 6.25
N THR A 602 -60.34 -17.51 5.73
CA THR A 602 -59.96 -18.75 6.41
C THR A 602 -58.54 -19.20 6.09
N GLU A 603 -58.09 -18.95 4.86
CA GLU A 603 -56.75 -19.30 4.37
C GLU A 603 -56.20 -18.18 3.51
N CYS A 604 -54.91 -17.88 3.65
CA CYS A 604 -54.22 -16.92 2.80
C CYS A 604 -52.72 -17.24 2.69
N VAL A 605 -52.14 -17.00 1.52
CA VAL A 605 -50.73 -17.24 1.22
C VAL A 605 -50.24 -16.19 0.23
N ALA A 606 -49.08 -15.61 0.50
CA ALA A 606 -48.48 -14.57 -0.35
C ALA A 606 -47.20 -15.09 -1.00
N LYS A 607 -47.26 -15.38 -2.31
CA LYS A 607 -46.17 -15.94 -3.10
C LYS A 607 -45.49 -14.87 -3.96
N LEU A 608 -44.20 -15.02 -4.17
CA LEU A 608 -43.40 -14.28 -5.12
C LEU A 608 -43.53 -14.91 -6.51
N THR A 609 -43.87 -14.11 -7.53
CA THR A 609 -44.01 -14.53 -8.94
C THR A 609 -43.40 -13.48 -9.88
N ASP A 610 -43.34 -13.79 -11.18
CA ASP A 610 -42.87 -12.87 -12.23
C ASP A 610 -41.48 -12.28 -11.97
N ILE A 611 -40.57 -13.13 -11.47
CA ILE A 611 -39.17 -12.77 -11.23
C ILE A 611 -38.45 -12.66 -12.59
N PRO A 612 -37.54 -11.68 -12.79
CA PRO A 612 -36.86 -11.50 -14.08
C PRO A 612 -36.08 -12.75 -14.50
N GLU A 613 -36.25 -13.17 -15.76
CA GLU A 613 -35.56 -14.35 -16.34
C GLU A 613 -34.03 -14.20 -16.41
N GLU A 614 -33.51 -12.96 -16.31
CA GLU A 614 -32.07 -12.67 -16.26
C GLU A 614 -31.38 -13.23 -14.99
N LEU A 615 -32.15 -13.50 -13.94
CA LEU A 615 -31.65 -14.05 -12.68
C LEU A 615 -31.65 -15.58 -12.74
N ASP A 616 -30.61 -16.21 -12.21
CA ASP A 616 -30.49 -17.67 -12.10
C ASP A 616 -31.35 -18.19 -10.92
N VAL A 617 -32.65 -17.94 -10.96
CA VAL A 617 -33.57 -18.37 -9.91
C VAL A 617 -34.08 -19.75 -10.23
N ASP A 618 -33.68 -20.75 -9.44
CA ASP A 618 -34.38 -22.02 -9.45
C ASP A 618 -35.77 -21.81 -8.83
N LEU A 619 -36.82 -21.94 -9.64
CA LEU A 619 -38.21 -21.83 -9.19
C LEU A 619 -38.50 -22.81 -8.04
N LYS A 620 -37.79 -23.94 -7.96
CA LYS A 620 -37.89 -24.89 -6.83
C LYS A 620 -37.38 -24.31 -5.52
N CYS A 621 -36.52 -23.30 -5.55
CA CYS A 621 -35.96 -22.61 -4.37
C CYS A 621 -36.71 -21.30 -4.06
N THR A 622 -37.91 -21.11 -4.61
CA THR A 622 -38.79 -19.98 -4.30
C THR A 622 -39.98 -20.41 -3.46
N ASN A 623 -40.51 -19.49 -2.67
CA ASN A 623 -41.72 -19.66 -1.87
C ASN A 623 -41.71 -20.87 -0.92
N ARG A 624 -40.58 -21.11 -0.23
CA ARG A 624 -40.44 -22.19 0.76
C ARG A 624 -40.75 -21.72 2.17
N GLU A 625 -41.16 -22.63 3.04
CA GLU A 625 -41.55 -22.31 4.42
C GLU A 625 -40.35 -22.11 5.35
N SER A 626 -39.18 -22.61 4.95
CA SER A 626 -37.94 -22.52 5.71
C SER A 626 -36.77 -21.95 4.87
N PRO A 627 -35.85 -21.19 5.48
CA PRO A 627 -34.62 -20.72 4.82
C PRO A 627 -33.70 -21.86 4.36
N GLU A 628 -33.73 -22.99 5.05
CA GLU A 628 -32.91 -24.16 4.71
C GLU A 628 -33.38 -24.82 3.40
N GLU A 629 -34.70 -24.86 3.15
CA GLU A 629 -35.28 -25.41 1.91
C GLU A 629 -34.95 -24.59 0.66
N VAL A 630 -34.63 -23.30 0.80
CA VAL A 630 -34.15 -22.48 -0.32
C VAL A 630 -32.64 -22.60 -0.55
N GLY A 631 -31.94 -23.47 0.21
CA GLY A 631 -30.50 -23.71 0.09
C GLY A 631 -29.64 -22.63 0.74
N SER A 632 -30.17 -21.88 1.72
CA SER A 632 -29.38 -20.91 2.47
C SER A 632 -28.66 -21.60 3.65
N PRO A 633 -27.33 -21.46 3.80
CA PRO A 633 -26.58 -22.01 4.94
C PRO A 633 -26.79 -21.23 6.25
N LEU A 634 -27.62 -20.17 6.22
CA LEU A 634 -27.94 -19.35 7.38
C LEU A 634 -28.77 -20.15 8.40
N SER A 635 -28.08 -20.65 9.43
CA SER A 635 -28.69 -21.16 10.67
C SER A 635 -29.56 -20.05 11.33
N PRO A 636 -30.62 -20.38 12.08
CA PRO A 636 -31.80 -19.55 12.36
C PRO A 636 -31.58 -18.41 13.39
N SER A 637 -30.42 -17.76 13.38
CA SER A 637 -30.17 -16.53 14.18
C SER A 637 -31.06 -15.35 13.78
N TRP A 638 -31.72 -15.45 12.62
CA TRP A 638 -32.72 -14.51 12.12
C TRP A 638 -34.16 -14.91 12.38
N SER A 639 -34.44 -16.01 13.07
CA SER A 639 -35.82 -16.32 13.45
C SER A 639 -36.29 -15.32 14.49
N PRO A 640 -37.16 -14.34 14.15
CA PRO A 640 -37.96 -13.75 15.19
C PRO A 640 -38.84 -14.90 15.69
N GLY A 641 -38.94 -15.10 17.00
CA GLY A 641 -39.93 -16.05 17.51
C GLY A 641 -41.30 -15.76 16.86
N CYS A 642 -42.01 -16.81 16.42
CA CYS A 642 -43.39 -16.85 15.89
C CYS A 642 -43.62 -16.55 14.38
N PRO A 643 -44.79 -16.93 13.81
CA PRO A 643 -45.33 -18.29 13.57
C PRO A 643 -45.80 -18.49 12.10
N SER A 644 -45.84 -19.75 11.63
CA SER A 644 -46.69 -20.36 10.56
C SER A 644 -46.97 -19.71 9.18
N CYS A 645 -46.55 -18.49 8.82
CA CYS A 645 -46.91 -17.87 7.52
C CYS A 645 -45.81 -17.01 6.88
N CYS A 646 -44.56 -17.47 6.90
CA CYS A 646 -43.46 -16.84 6.16
C CYS A 646 -43.06 -17.70 4.97
N LEU A 647 -42.97 -17.11 3.77
CA LEU A 647 -42.40 -17.76 2.60
C LEU A 647 -41.09 -17.07 2.19
N TYR A 648 -40.07 -17.86 1.87
CA TYR A 648 -38.73 -17.40 1.51
C TYR A 648 -38.44 -17.71 0.05
N SER A 649 -37.78 -16.78 -0.64
CA SER A 649 -37.31 -16.96 -2.01
C SER A 649 -35.87 -16.47 -2.15
N ARG A 650 -34.97 -17.35 -2.59
CA ARG A 650 -33.55 -17.04 -2.77
C ARG A 650 -33.28 -16.59 -4.19
N LEU A 651 -32.88 -15.33 -4.35
CA LEU A 651 -32.51 -14.74 -5.64
C LEU A 651 -31.00 -14.76 -5.82
N CYS A 652 -30.54 -15.52 -6.81
CA CYS A 652 -29.13 -15.63 -7.18
C CYS A 652 -28.83 -14.83 -8.45
N GLY A 653 -27.56 -14.51 -8.69
CA GLY A 653 -27.15 -13.88 -9.94
C GLY A 653 -27.51 -12.41 -10.03
N LEU A 654 -27.62 -11.67 -8.92
CA LEU A 654 -27.98 -10.24 -8.95
C LEU A 654 -27.02 -9.40 -9.81
N GLN A 655 -25.78 -9.84 -10.03
CA GLN A 655 -24.83 -9.19 -10.92
C GLN A 655 -25.26 -9.20 -12.40
N LYS A 656 -26.18 -10.10 -12.78
CA LYS A 656 -26.70 -10.23 -14.15
C LYS A 656 -27.81 -9.23 -14.47
N LEU A 657 -28.42 -8.64 -13.44
CA LEU A 657 -29.60 -7.78 -13.55
C LEU A 657 -29.28 -6.47 -14.29
N ARG A 658 -29.88 -6.28 -15.47
CA ARG A 658 -29.66 -5.08 -16.30
C ARG A 658 -30.59 -3.94 -15.96
N GLN A 659 -31.82 -4.25 -15.59
CA GLN A 659 -32.86 -3.28 -15.24
C GLN A 659 -33.10 -3.25 -13.73
N GLU A 660 -34.16 -2.58 -13.29
CA GLU A 660 -34.58 -2.66 -11.90
C GLU A 660 -35.16 -4.05 -11.58
N LEU A 661 -35.00 -4.50 -10.34
CA LEU A 661 -35.62 -5.72 -9.87
C LEU A 661 -37.11 -5.44 -9.65
N ALA A 662 -37.91 -5.87 -10.64
CA ALA A 662 -39.35 -5.87 -10.59
C ALA A 662 -39.87 -7.31 -10.49
N PHE A 663 -40.83 -7.54 -9.60
CA PHE A 663 -41.50 -8.82 -9.41
C PHE A 663 -42.92 -8.59 -8.90
N THR A 664 -43.71 -9.66 -8.81
CA THR A 664 -45.10 -9.60 -8.32
C THR A 664 -45.24 -10.37 -7.01
N VAL A 665 -45.98 -9.79 -6.07
CA VAL A 665 -46.50 -10.52 -4.91
C VAL A 665 -47.93 -10.93 -5.22
N CYS A 666 -48.14 -12.24 -5.33
CA CYS A 666 -49.42 -12.88 -5.61
C CYS A 666 -50.03 -13.40 -4.29
N LEU A 667 -51.13 -12.79 -3.86
CA LEU A 667 -51.88 -13.19 -2.68
C LEU A 667 -53.04 -14.10 -3.10
N GLN A 668 -53.01 -15.35 -2.64
CA GLN A 668 -54.08 -16.33 -2.80
C GLN A 668 -54.80 -16.48 -1.47
N TYR A 669 -56.11 -16.29 -1.44
CA TYR A 669 -56.88 -16.34 -0.20
C TYR A 669 -58.30 -16.87 -0.42
N ARG A 670 -58.94 -17.36 0.67
CA ARG A 670 -60.26 -18.00 0.62
C ARG A 670 -61.18 -17.41 1.69
N TYR A 671 -62.36 -16.97 1.27
CA TYR A 671 -63.39 -16.48 2.19
C TYR A 671 -64.12 -17.63 2.88
N ARG A 672 -64.61 -17.36 4.09
CA ARG A 672 -65.42 -18.30 4.85
C ARG A 672 -66.70 -18.62 4.09
N GLY A 673 -66.87 -19.88 3.70
CA GLY A 673 -68.03 -20.36 2.94
C GLY A 673 -67.87 -20.32 1.42
N MET A 674 -66.67 -20.00 0.91
CA MET A 674 -66.30 -20.19 -0.48
C MET A 674 -65.33 -21.37 -0.64
N ASP A 675 -65.52 -22.15 -1.70
CA ASP A 675 -64.63 -23.27 -2.04
C ASP A 675 -63.44 -22.82 -2.91
N ASP A 676 -63.63 -21.79 -3.74
CA ASP A 676 -62.61 -21.28 -4.65
C ASP A 676 -61.66 -20.26 -3.98
N PHE A 677 -60.39 -20.30 -4.39
CA PHE A 677 -59.40 -19.27 -4.02
C PHE A 677 -59.56 -18.02 -4.90
N VAL A 678 -59.45 -16.87 -4.27
CA VAL A 678 -59.34 -15.57 -4.93
C VAL A 678 -57.86 -15.19 -5.01
N GLU A 679 -57.46 -14.62 -6.14
CA GLU A 679 -56.09 -14.18 -6.39
C GLU A 679 -56.04 -12.66 -6.58
N GLU A 680 -55.19 -11.98 -5.80
CA GLU A 680 -54.83 -10.58 -6.01
C GLU A 680 -53.33 -10.45 -6.27
N ARG A 681 -52.93 -9.61 -7.22
CA ARG A 681 -51.53 -9.43 -7.63
C ARG A 681 -51.08 -7.99 -7.44
N ARG A 682 -49.91 -7.79 -6.85
CA ARG A 682 -49.27 -6.49 -6.73
C ARG A 682 -47.84 -6.50 -7.26
N ALA A 683 -47.59 -5.72 -8.29
CA ALA A 683 -46.24 -5.48 -8.80
C ALA A 683 -45.43 -4.62 -7.82
N VAL A 684 -44.16 -4.97 -7.64
CA VAL A 684 -43.20 -4.31 -6.77
C VAL A 684 -41.90 -4.10 -7.55
N SER A 685 -41.41 -2.86 -7.61
CA SER A 685 -40.03 -2.56 -8.02
C SER A 685 -39.22 -2.10 -6.80
N VAL A 686 -38.01 -2.66 -6.64
CA VAL A 686 -37.06 -2.32 -5.57
C VAL A 686 -35.77 -1.66 -6.10
N GLY A 687 -35.79 -1.19 -7.35
CA GLY A 687 -34.60 -0.64 -8.00
C GLY A 687 -33.54 -1.72 -8.22
N LYS A 688 -32.26 -1.34 -8.24
CA LYS A 688 -31.14 -2.30 -8.29
C LYS A 688 -30.67 -2.61 -6.86
N PRO A 689 -30.82 -3.83 -6.34
CA PRO A 689 -30.33 -4.18 -5.01
C PRO A 689 -28.85 -4.59 -5.02
N LEU A 690 -28.17 -4.38 -3.89
CA LEU A 690 -26.81 -4.89 -3.63
C LEU A 690 -25.82 -4.63 -4.80
N ILE A 691 -25.10 -5.66 -5.27
CA ILE A 691 -24.09 -5.54 -6.32
C ILE A 691 -24.66 -5.07 -7.67
N ALA A 692 -25.96 -5.25 -7.92
CA ALA A 692 -26.58 -4.81 -9.18
C ALA A 692 -26.45 -3.30 -9.41
N LYS A 693 -26.27 -2.51 -8.33
CA LYS A 693 -26.03 -1.06 -8.40
C LYS A 693 -24.72 -0.70 -9.11
N LEU A 694 -23.76 -1.61 -9.16
CA LEU A 694 -22.45 -1.38 -9.80
C LEU A 694 -22.46 -1.61 -11.31
N ASN A 695 -23.58 -2.05 -11.91
CA ASN A 695 -23.73 -2.22 -13.36
C ASN A 695 -22.58 -3.02 -14.00
N LEU A 696 -22.28 -4.20 -13.43
CA LEU A 696 -21.18 -5.09 -13.82
C LEU A 696 -21.34 -5.74 -15.23
N ARG A 697 -21.92 -5.06 -16.22
CA ARG A 697 -21.91 -5.43 -17.65
C ARG A 697 -21.86 -4.23 -18.61
N LEU A 698 -21.85 -2.98 -18.13
CA LEU A 698 -21.71 -1.81 -18.99
C LEU A 698 -20.22 -1.58 -19.29
N GLY A 699 -19.78 -1.97 -20.49
CA GLY A 699 -18.41 -1.75 -20.97
C GLY A 699 -18.04 -0.25 -21.09
N PRO A 700 -16.76 0.08 -21.38
CA PRO A 700 -16.19 1.43 -21.27
C PRO A 700 -16.79 2.52 -22.17
N ALA A 701 -17.75 2.18 -23.05
CA ALA A 701 -18.28 3.10 -24.05
C ALA A 701 -19.29 4.14 -23.52
N ALA A 702 -19.78 4.01 -22.28
CA ALA A 702 -20.80 4.91 -21.73
C ALA A 702 -20.25 6.06 -20.86
N ALA A 703 -18.95 6.10 -20.57
CA ALA A 703 -18.36 7.09 -19.65
C ALA A 703 -17.85 8.39 -20.33
N SER A 704 -18.09 8.57 -21.63
CA SER A 704 -17.58 9.70 -22.42
C SER A 704 -18.65 10.68 -22.90
N GLN A 705 -19.68 10.97 -22.09
CA GLN A 705 -20.51 12.14 -22.31
C GLN A 705 -20.43 13.10 -21.10
N PRO A 706 -20.05 14.38 -21.31
CA PRO A 706 -20.12 15.37 -20.25
C PRO A 706 -21.58 15.66 -19.88
N PRO A 707 -21.87 16.09 -18.65
CA PRO A 707 -23.24 16.35 -18.23
C PRO A 707 -23.80 17.53 -19.02
N SER A 708 -24.86 17.28 -19.79
CA SER A 708 -25.66 18.35 -20.38
C SER A 708 -26.30 19.15 -19.26
N GLN A 709 -26.03 20.46 -19.28
CA GLN A 709 -26.57 21.41 -18.32
C GLN A 709 -28.10 21.35 -18.31
N SER A 710 -28.66 21.26 -17.12
CA SER A 710 -30.07 21.41 -16.80
C SER A 710 -30.63 22.70 -17.41
N SER A 711 -31.51 22.58 -18.39
CA SER A 711 -32.36 23.67 -18.84
C SER A 711 -33.43 23.95 -17.78
N LEU A 712 -33.22 25.02 -17.04
CA LEU A 712 -34.26 25.75 -16.33
C LEU A 712 -35.37 26.12 -17.32
N SER A 713 -36.58 25.67 -17.04
CA SER A 713 -37.81 26.17 -17.67
C SER A 713 -38.01 27.64 -17.32
N PRO A 714 -38.40 28.50 -18.27
CA PRO A 714 -39.14 29.70 -17.94
C PRO A 714 -40.56 29.67 -18.53
N LEU A 715 -41.48 29.91 -17.61
CA LEU A 715 -42.78 30.56 -17.71
C LEU A 715 -43.26 31.07 -19.09
N SER A 716 -44.54 30.74 -19.32
CA SER A 716 -45.48 31.30 -20.28
C SER A 716 -45.52 32.84 -20.31
N SER A 717 -45.53 33.42 -21.51
CA SER A 717 -46.30 34.62 -21.83
C SER A 717 -46.65 34.66 -23.33
N SER A 718 -47.87 35.14 -23.59
CA SER A 718 -48.65 35.06 -24.83
C SER A 718 -48.18 36.06 -25.94
N PRO A 719 -48.72 35.99 -27.17
CA PRO A 719 -48.14 36.52 -28.41
C PRO A 719 -48.53 37.99 -28.69
N PRO A 720 -47.92 38.66 -29.70
CA PRO A 720 -48.68 38.92 -30.93
C PRO A 720 -47.87 39.13 -32.24
N GLY A 721 -48.56 38.96 -33.38
CA GLY A 721 -48.39 39.72 -34.64
C GLY A 721 -47.28 39.26 -35.59
N SER A 722 -47.55 38.50 -36.66
CA SER A 722 -48.22 38.84 -37.94
C SER A 722 -47.33 39.53 -38.98
N TRP A 723 -47.44 39.02 -40.23
CA TRP A 723 -46.91 39.45 -41.55
C TRP A 723 -45.72 38.59 -42.03
N GLY A 724 -45.71 37.93 -43.19
CA GLY A 724 -46.67 37.80 -44.29
C GLY A 724 -45.93 37.31 -45.56
N ALA A 725 -46.57 36.40 -46.32
CA ALA A 725 -46.32 36.01 -47.73
C ALA A 725 -44.96 35.37 -48.09
N ALA A 726 -44.78 34.38 -48.98
CA ALA A 726 -45.54 33.61 -49.97
C ALA A 726 -44.66 32.34 -50.29
N GLY A 727 -45.06 31.21 -50.88
CA GLY A 727 -46.27 30.69 -51.49
C GLY A 727 -46.01 29.25 -52.00
N GLY A 728 -47.03 28.59 -52.57
CA GLY A 728 -46.93 27.34 -53.35
C GLY A 728 -46.94 26.04 -52.52
N CYS A 729 -48.09 25.43 -52.19
CA CYS A 729 -49.01 24.67 -53.04
C CYS A 729 -48.36 23.39 -53.63
N TRP A 730 -48.69 22.21 -53.07
CA TRP A 730 -49.47 21.11 -53.69
C TRP A 730 -49.48 19.90 -52.74
N GLY A 731 -50.68 19.45 -52.37
CA GLY A 731 -50.90 18.24 -51.60
C GLY A 731 -51.10 17.03 -52.52
N ASN A 732 -50.86 15.84 -52.00
CA ASN A 732 -51.88 14.81 -51.76
C ASN A 732 -51.22 13.46 -51.48
N THR A 733 -51.59 12.90 -50.32
CA THR A 733 -51.74 11.48 -49.96
C THR A 733 -52.63 10.72 -50.99
N PRO A 734 -52.84 9.37 -50.97
CA PRO A 734 -52.93 8.53 -49.76
C PRO A 734 -52.60 7.01 -49.90
N GLU A 735 -52.79 6.30 -48.77
CA GLU A 735 -53.44 4.97 -48.60
C GLU A 735 -52.88 3.76 -49.38
N GLU A 736 -52.36 2.70 -48.74
CA GLU A 736 -53.00 1.66 -47.91
C GLU A 736 -52.67 0.29 -48.54
N ASN A 737 -52.62 -0.73 -47.67
CA ASN A 737 -53.13 -2.09 -47.88
C ASN A 737 -52.18 -3.28 -48.16
N LEU A 738 -52.29 -4.20 -47.19
CA LEU A 738 -52.41 -5.67 -47.29
C LEU A 738 -51.15 -6.57 -47.32
N SER A 739 -50.95 -7.25 -46.18
CA SER A 739 -50.31 -8.57 -45.96
C SER A 739 -51.09 -9.71 -46.68
N PRO A 740 -50.83 -11.04 -46.47
CA PRO A 740 -49.66 -11.81 -45.97
C PRO A 740 -49.40 -13.13 -46.79
N LYS A 741 -48.63 -14.07 -46.21
CA LYS A 741 -48.31 -15.49 -46.58
C LYS A 741 -47.02 -15.63 -47.40
N GLY A 742 -46.10 -16.57 -47.15
CA GLY A 742 -46.08 -17.85 -46.43
C GLY A 742 -44.87 -18.66 -46.96
N PRO A 743 -44.58 -19.87 -46.45
CA PRO A 743 -43.26 -20.24 -45.93
C PRO A 743 -42.44 -21.23 -46.80
N GLY A 744 -41.18 -21.48 -46.39
CA GLY A 744 -40.34 -22.55 -46.93
C GLY A 744 -39.25 -23.00 -45.97
N SER A 745 -39.49 -24.12 -45.31
CA SER A 745 -38.56 -24.95 -44.53
C SER A 745 -37.57 -25.73 -45.42
N HIS A 746 -36.40 -26.10 -44.87
CA HIS A 746 -35.67 -27.39 -45.04
C HIS A 746 -34.24 -27.22 -44.44
N SER A 747 -33.97 -27.71 -43.24
CA SER A 747 -33.42 -29.04 -42.90
C SER A 747 -31.95 -29.26 -43.27
N LEU A 748 -31.06 -29.15 -42.28
CA LEU A 748 -30.16 -30.22 -41.79
C LEU A 748 -29.62 -29.87 -40.40
#